data_AF-A0A961YUI5-F1
#
_entry.id   AF-A0A961YUI5-F1
#
_cell.length_a   1.000
_cell.length_b   1.000
_cell.length_c   1.000
_cell.angle_alpha   90.00
_cell.angle_beta   90.00
_cell.angle_gamma   90.00
#
_symmetry.space_group_name_H-M   'P 1'
#
loop_
_entity.id
_entity.type
_entity.pdbx_description
1 polymer ?
#
loop_
_entity_poly.entity_id
_entity_poly.type
_entity_poly.pdbx_seq_one_letter_code
_entity_poly.pdbx_strand_id
1 'polypeptide(L)'
;MGKANFSNSAWAVNVNLAAGIATTFTGSVGVLSTAAPMLLPENGYSVVSLFTVGEALAATTGALNPFTAGTYVPAGTPDGIGAFRLDADTVRVLVNHELTSAAPFQISNGAGAAVTLDGARISYFDLDRATMAVVDAGLAIRTIHDRDGALVTSPAQLDTASGLTRLCSATLVEAASFGPGRGLADRVFLTGEETNDSGHPHGGSVWALDADTGDLWAVPEMGRGKWENVAAIDTGDTSRVAFLLTDDSSGSALYLYVGAKQAGDFLDRNGLRDGALYVWTSDTGDLSPSDFPSGTREGTFVAVAVRDVGHAGDPGYDGNGYLNASTLAAAADAAGAFSFRRPEDIDSNPLEGNEAVFATTGIASSSDHAGTIYKIAVDFGGTEPAGEISIVYNANADPAQRIRNPDNVDWSADGYVYIQEGPALAGLFGTGAVNPHEASILRLDPDTAAVLRVAAIDRNAAGPFGASDGSPGAVGAWESSGIVDVSTLFGRPAGSLFLADIQAHTVGDGPIAAGDLGRGGQLVLIAAPGVTPPTQVVQRDVAGFDKAVGSRFADTLIGNAAANKLVGGKGGDSIDGGAGDDLLRGGKGSDVILGRDGRDRIVGEAGADALTGGADKDTFVFARMSDLARKVARTDLVTDFEAGLDKIHLGKLDARTGDGNQAFRWIGDKPFHDRPGELRYKTRDKPGTDDDLRVVEGDRNGDGRADFRIKLAGLGDLHAADFVL
;
A
#
# COMPACT_ATOMS: atom_id res chain seq x y z
N MET A 1 22.05 27.07 -72.49
CA MET A 1 23.03 27.88 -71.74
C MET A 1 22.36 28.33 -70.45
N GLY A 2 23.04 28.20 -69.30
CA GLY A 2 22.81 29.05 -68.13
C GLY A 2 21.80 28.57 -67.09
N LYS A 3 22.35 28.05 -65.98
CA LYS A 3 22.10 28.40 -64.56
C LYS A 3 20.65 28.63 -64.06
N ALA A 4 20.33 27.82 -63.05
CA ALA A 4 19.51 28.03 -61.86
C ALA A 4 19.02 29.46 -61.55
N ASN A 5 17.76 29.57 -61.13
CA ASN A 5 17.35 29.98 -59.78
C ASN A 5 15.84 30.21 -59.75
N PHE A 6 15.08 29.27 -59.18
CA PHE A 6 13.80 29.60 -58.57
C PHE A 6 14.00 29.61 -57.06
N SER A 7 13.86 30.80 -56.50
CA SER A 7 13.89 31.15 -55.09
C SER A 7 12.64 30.66 -54.36
N ASN A 8 12.86 30.14 -53.14
CA ASN A 8 11.99 30.12 -51.96
C ASN A 8 10.47 30.11 -52.17
N SER A 9 9.83 28.98 -51.83
CA SER A 9 9.22 28.76 -50.50
C SER A 9 8.31 27.52 -50.56
N ALA A 10 8.92 26.35 -50.35
CA ALA A 10 8.22 25.10 -50.18
C ALA A 10 8.10 24.79 -48.68
N TRP A 11 6.86 24.70 -48.20
CA TRP A 11 6.36 23.70 -47.27
C TRP A 11 7.42 23.07 -46.35
N ALA A 12 7.63 23.73 -45.21
CA ALA A 12 8.28 23.14 -44.06
C ALA A 12 7.40 22.00 -43.53
N VAL A 13 7.86 20.76 -43.71
CA VAL A 13 7.48 19.67 -42.81
C VAL A 13 8.45 19.77 -41.64
N ASN A 14 7.98 20.45 -40.59
CA ASN A 14 8.62 20.50 -39.29
C ASN A 14 8.72 19.08 -38.74
N VAL A 15 9.95 18.59 -38.56
CA VAL A 15 10.19 17.57 -37.55
C VAL A 15 10.14 18.32 -36.21
N ASN A 16 8.99 18.21 -35.54
CA ASN A 16 8.81 18.69 -34.17
C ASN A 16 9.71 17.86 -33.24
N LEU A 17 10.98 18.26 -33.11
CA LEU A 17 11.62 18.23 -31.80
C LEU A 17 10.99 19.37 -31.02
N ALA A 18 9.84 19.08 -30.39
CA ALA A 18 9.21 19.99 -29.46
C ALA A 18 10.21 20.26 -28.33
N ALA A 19 10.79 21.45 -28.34
CA ALA A 19 11.12 22.15 -27.11
C ALA A 19 9.84 22.16 -26.26
N GLY A 20 9.86 21.37 -25.19
CA GLY A 20 8.65 21.08 -24.43
C GLY A 20 8.86 20.20 -23.22
N ILE A 21 10.03 20.30 -22.56
CA ILE A 21 10.14 20.02 -21.12
C ILE A 21 10.99 21.13 -20.50
N ALA A 22 10.51 22.36 -20.66
CA ALA A 22 10.52 23.28 -19.54
C ALA A 22 9.12 23.19 -18.90
N THR A 23 8.75 22.00 -18.44
CA THR A 23 7.76 21.90 -17.39
C THR A 23 8.54 22.04 -16.09
N THR A 24 8.38 23.19 -15.45
CA THR A 24 8.31 23.18 -14.00
C THR A 24 7.18 22.19 -13.68
N PHE A 25 7.53 20.95 -13.32
CA PHE A 25 6.56 20.01 -12.78
C PHE A 25 6.20 20.52 -11.38
N THR A 26 5.28 21.47 -11.35
CA THR A 26 4.45 21.74 -10.18
C THR A 26 3.20 20.91 -10.37
N GLY A 27 3.29 19.63 -10.06
CA GLY A 27 2.22 18.65 -10.25
C GLY A 27 2.55 17.39 -9.48
N SER A 28 1.95 17.30 -8.31
CA SER A 28 2.04 16.29 -7.27
C SER A 28 1.65 14.89 -7.72
N VAL A 29 2.27 13.91 -7.07
CA VAL A 29 1.97 12.48 -6.91
C VAL A 29 1.56 11.70 -8.17
N GLY A 30 2.45 10.79 -8.55
CA GLY A 30 2.23 9.61 -9.39
C GLY A 30 3.15 8.49 -8.89
N VAL A 31 3.09 8.21 -7.58
CA VAL A 31 4.07 7.37 -6.89
C VAL A 31 3.43 6.03 -6.51
N LEU A 32 4.07 4.95 -6.94
CA LEU A 32 3.92 3.64 -6.33
C LEU A 32 5.17 3.39 -5.47
N SER A 33 5.00 2.73 -4.32
CA SER A 33 6.09 2.45 -3.39
C SER A 33 7.31 1.85 -4.10
N THR A 34 8.51 2.29 -3.71
CA THR A 34 9.76 1.81 -4.32
C THR A 34 10.32 0.55 -3.64
N ALA A 35 9.61 0.08 -2.61
CA ALA A 35 9.90 -1.17 -1.91
C ALA A 35 9.30 -2.37 -2.65
N ALA A 36 9.92 -3.54 -2.46
CA ALA A 36 9.27 -4.80 -2.83
C ALA A 36 8.02 -5.01 -1.97
N PRO A 37 6.97 -5.63 -2.52
CA PRO A 37 5.83 -6.08 -1.71
C PRO A 37 6.26 -6.95 -0.55
N MET A 38 5.73 -6.63 0.63
CA MET A 38 5.81 -7.46 1.84
C MET A 38 4.91 -8.72 1.75
N LEU A 39 4.40 -9.03 0.56
CA LEU A 39 3.67 -10.24 0.24
C LEU A 39 4.28 -10.93 -0.99
N LEU A 40 4.49 -12.23 -0.91
CA LEU A 40 4.71 -13.14 -2.03
C LEU A 40 3.36 -13.52 -2.64
N PRO A 41 3.06 -13.16 -3.90
CA PRO A 41 1.88 -13.66 -4.59
C PRO A 41 1.96 -15.17 -4.82
N GLU A 42 0.83 -15.86 -4.70
CA GLU A 42 0.67 -17.27 -5.02
C GLU A 42 -0.44 -17.49 -6.06
N ASN A 43 -0.53 -18.71 -6.60
CA ASN A 43 -1.64 -19.14 -7.48
C ASN A 43 -1.94 -18.21 -8.67
N GLY A 44 -0.91 -17.53 -9.19
CA GLY A 44 -1.01 -16.65 -10.37
C GLY A 44 -1.51 -15.23 -10.07
N TYR A 45 -1.72 -14.87 -8.81
CA TYR A 45 -1.97 -13.49 -8.40
C TYR A 45 -0.71 -12.63 -8.60
N SER A 46 -0.88 -11.32 -8.54
CA SER A 46 0.20 -10.33 -8.54
C SER A 46 0.00 -9.33 -7.41
N VAL A 47 1.08 -8.86 -6.80
CA VAL A 47 1.04 -7.85 -5.75
C VAL A 47 1.92 -6.67 -6.15
N VAL A 48 1.43 -5.45 -5.92
CA VAL A 48 2.16 -4.18 -6.09
C VAL A 48 2.00 -3.35 -4.83
N SER A 49 3.09 -2.80 -4.31
CA SER A 49 3.04 -1.88 -3.17
C SER A 49 2.63 -0.48 -3.63
N LEU A 50 1.64 0.10 -2.96
CA LEU A 50 1.19 1.48 -3.18
C LEU A 50 2.03 2.44 -2.33
N PHE A 51 2.20 2.16 -1.04
CA PHE A 51 3.18 2.84 -0.17
C PHE A 51 3.80 1.86 0.83
N THR A 52 4.95 2.25 1.38
CA THR A 52 5.57 1.63 2.55
C THR A 52 5.71 2.68 3.64
N VAL A 53 5.37 2.32 4.89
CA VAL A 53 5.52 3.23 6.03
C VAL A 53 6.96 3.76 6.10
N GLY A 54 7.11 5.07 6.23
CA GLY A 54 8.39 5.78 6.16
C GLY A 54 8.70 6.40 4.80
N GLU A 55 7.93 6.09 3.75
CA GLU A 55 7.96 6.85 2.49
C GLU A 55 7.21 8.17 2.62
N ALA A 56 7.80 9.25 2.11
CA ALA A 56 7.17 10.55 2.02
C ALA A 56 6.45 10.71 0.69
N LEU A 57 5.16 11.03 0.74
CA LEU A 57 4.33 11.41 -0.41
C LEU A 57 4.36 12.93 -0.52
N ALA A 58 4.96 13.45 -1.60
CA ALA A 58 5.20 14.87 -1.78
C ALA A 58 4.08 15.58 -2.56
N ALA A 59 3.97 16.88 -2.35
CA ALA A 59 3.00 17.79 -2.98
C ALA A 59 1.52 17.42 -2.74
N THR A 60 1.24 16.76 -1.61
CA THR A 60 -0.12 16.46 -1.16
C THR A 60 -0.97 17.72 -0.99
N THR A 61 -2.27 17.60 -1.24
CA THR A 61 -3.18 18.76 -1.17
C THR A 61 -3.70 19.02 0.24
N GLY A 62 -3.75 17.99 1.09
CA GLY A 62 -4.41 18.07 2.40
C GLY A 62 -5.93 18.25 2.25
N ALA A 63 -6.55 17.53 1.30
CA ALA A 63 -7.92 17.72 0.84
C ALA A 63 -8.97 17.75 1.98
N LEU A 64 -8.82 16.87 2.96
CA LEU A 64 -9.67 16.85 4.17
C LEU A 64 -9.04 17.64 5.31
N ASN A 65 -7.73 17.48 5.53
CA ASN A 65 -7.01 18.19 6.58
C ASN A 65 -5.83 19.01 6.02
N PRO A 66 -5.91 20.35 6.06
CA PRO A 66 -4.90 21.24 5.47
C PRO A 66 -3.56 21.23 6.21
N PHE A 67 -3.48 20.70 7.44
CA PHE A 67 -2.21 20.53 8.16
C PHE A 67 -1.31 19.46 7.54
N THR A 68 -1.84 18.66 6.59
CA THR A 68 -1.11 17.61 5.88
C THR A 68 -0.79 17.95 4.42
N ALA A 69 -0.97 19.21 4.02
CA ALA A 69 -0.59 19.69 2.70
C ALA A 69 0.93 19.79 2.52
N GLY A 70 1.41 19.52 1.31
CA GLY A 70 2.80 19.66 0.90
C GLY A 70 3.63 18.39 1.02
N THR A 71 3.62 17.68 2.14
CA THR A 71 4.24 16.35 2.26
C THR A 71 3.54 15.55 3.35
N TYR A 72 3.15 14.32 3.03
CA TYR A 72 2.54 13.39 3.97
C TYR A 72 3.39 12.13 4.11
N VAL A 73 3.66 11.73 5.35
CA VAL A 73 4.29 10.44 5.66
C VAL A 73 3.25 9.63 6.41
N PRO A 74 2.72 8.53 5.82
CA PRO A 74 1.75 7.69 6.50
C PRO A 74 2.31 7.15 7.81
N ALA A 75 1.47 7.14 8.83
CA ALA A 75 1.85 6.52 10.09
C ALA A 75 1.93 5.00 9.95
N GLY A 76 2.57 4.38 10.92
CA GLY A 76 2.74 2.94 11.00
C GLY A 76 1.48 2.18 11.39
N THR A 77 1.59 0.86 11.40
CA THR A 77 0.52 -0.06 11.82
C THR A 77 -0.79 0.19 11.05
N PRO A 78 -0.77 0.19 9.69
CA PRO A 78 -2.01 0.28 8.90
C PRO A 78 -2.86 -0.97 9.09
N ASP A 79 -4.16 -0.80 9.18
CA ASP A 79 -5.12 -1.83 9.61
C ASP A 79 -6.39 -1.75 8.73
N GLY A 80 -7.58 -1.62 9.31
CA GLY A 80 -8.86 -1.40 8.64
C GLY A 80 -8.86 -0.44 7.44
N ILE A 81 -9.42 -0.93 6.32
CA ILE A 81 -9.43 -0.24 5.02
C ILE A 81 -10.87 -0.01 4.53
N GLY A 82 -11.09 1.10 3.84
CA GLY A 82 -12.31 1.37 3.10
C GLY A 82 -12.02 2.13 1.82
N ALA A 83 -12.78 1.91 0.76
CA ALA A 83 -12.54 2.59 -0.51
C ALA A 83 -13.84 3.01 -1.20
N PHE A 84 -13.82 4.19 -1.82
CA PHE A 84 -14.95 4.69 -2.61
C PHE A 84 -14.51 5.50 -3.81
N ARG A 85 -15.44 5.67 -4.74
CA ARG A 85 -15.24 6.54 -5.88
C ARG A 85 -15.35 7.99 -5.45
N LEU A 86 -14.23 8.71 -5.47
CA LEU A 86 -14.20 10.14 -5.14
C LEU A 86 -14.76 10.97 -6.30
N ASP A 87 -14.34 10.66 -7.53
CA ASP A 87 -14.86 11.29 -8.75
C ASP A 87 -14.77 10.38 -9.99
N ALA A 88 -14.87 10.96 -11.18
CA ALA A 88 -14.81 10.21 -12.44
C ALA A 88 -13.48 9.44 -12.60
N ASP A 89 -12.39 10.03 -12.13
CA ASP A 89 -11.02 9.64 -12.40
C ASP A 89 -10.28 9.18 -11.14
N THR A 90 -10.81 9.39 -9.94
CA THR A 90 -10.15 9.03 -8.69
C THR A 90 -10.98 8.11 -7.78
N VAL A 91 -10.26 7.25 -7.03
CA VAL A 91 -10.78 6.42 -5.93
C VAL A 91 -10.08 6.84 -4.66
N ARG A 92 -10.83 7.19 -3.62
CA ARG A 92 -10.27 7.47 -2.30
C ARG A 92 -10.27 6.20 -1.46
N VAL A 93 -9.11 5.90 -0.90
CA VAL A 93 -8.89 4.84 0.08
C VAL A 93 -8.71 5.50 1.44
N LEU A 94 -9.37 4.97 2.45
CA LEU A 94 -9.22 5.33 3.85
C LEU A 94 -8.57 4.15 4.56
N VAL A 95 -7.56 4.44 5.38
CA VAL A 95 -6.79 3.45 6.14
C VAL A 95 -6.65 3.99 7.55
N ASN A 96 -7.14 3.27 8.55
CA ASN A 96 -6.84 3.62 9.93
C ASN A 96 -5.48 3.04 10.37
N HIS A 97 -5.00 3.53 11.50
CA HIS A 97 -3.72 3.16 12.05
C HIS A 97 -3.87 2.75 13.51
N GLU A 98 -3.57 1.49 13.83
CA GLU A 98 -3.80 0.84 15.12
C GLU A 98 -2.74 1.22 16.18
N LEU A 99 -2.42 2.52 16.26
CA LEU A 99 -1.37 3.05 17.12
C LEU A 99 -1.90 3.30 18.53
N THR A 100 -1.08 2.99 19.54
CA THR A 100 -1.40 3.27 20.96
C THR A 100 -0.93 4.64 21.43
N SER A 101 0.18 5.14 20.88
CA SER A 101 0.82 6.42 21.22
C SER A 101 1.99 6.69 20.25
N ALA A 102 2.67 7.83 20.42
CA ALA A 102 3.98 8.14 19.84
C ALA A 102 4.01 8.34 18.32
N ALA A 103 3.08 9.16 17.81
CA ALA A 103 3.05 9.62 16.44
C ALA A 103 2.08 10.83 16.32
N PRO A 104 2.51 12.06 16.65
CA PRO A 104 1.61 13.21 16.79
C PRO A 104 1.00 13.65 15.45
N PHE A 105 -0.24 14.15 15.49
CA PHE A 105 -0.91 14.77 14.34
C PHE A 105 -1.75 15.98 14.75
N GLN A 106 -2.16 16.76 13.76
CA GLN A 106 -2.93 17.99 13.99
C GLN A 106 -4.31 17.90 13.33
N ILE A 107 -5.34 18.29 14.09
CA ILE A 107 -6.70 18.49 13.60
C ILE A 107 -7.13 19.95 13.81
N SER A 108 -8.22 20.37 13.18
CA SER A 108 -8.79 21.69 13.40
C SER A 108 -9.67 21.72 14.65
N ASN A 109 -9.59 22.81 15.41
CA ASN A 109 -10.52 23.09 16.51
C ASN A 109 -11.82 23.81 16.06
N GLY A 110 -12.06 23.91 14.75
CA GLY A 110 -13.20 24.64 14.16
C GLY A 110 -13.09 26.17 14.20
N ALA A 111 -12.09 26.74 14.88
CA ALA A 111 -11.82 28.17 14.99
C ALA A 111 -10.54 28.61 14.26
N GLY A 112 -10.06 27.78 13.32
CA GLY A 112 -8.85 28.06 12.53
C GLY A 112 -7.53 27.84 13.27
N ALA A 113 -7.54 27.15 14.42
CA ALA A 113 -6.32 26.73 15.11
C ALA A 113 -6.20 25.20 15.12
N ALA A 114 -4.97 24.72 15.36
CA ALA A 114 -4.65 23.30 15.45
C ALA A 114 -4.83 22.76 16.88
N VAL A 115 -5.36 21.55 17.00
CA VAL A 115 -5.24 20.70 18.19
C VAL A 115 -4.25 19.61 17.84
N THR A 116 -3.19 19.46 18.64
CA THR A 116 -2.26 18.33 18.49
C THR A 116 -2.76 17.14 19.29
N LEU A 117 -2.97 16.04 18.61
CA LEU A 117 -3.32 14.73 19.17
C LEU A 117 -2.16 13.75 18.92
N ASP A 118 -2.23 12.59 19.56
CA ASP A 118 -1.27 11.50 19.44
C ASP A 118 -1.96 10.16 19.16
N GLY A 119 -1.22 9.20 18.63
CA GLY A 119 -1.67 7.81 18.46
C GLY A 119 -2.45 7.54 17.17
N ALA A 120 -3.57 6.83 17.32
CA ALA A 120 -4.35 6.32 16.19
C ALA A 120 -4.97 7.44 15.35
N ARG A 121 -5.14 7.18 14.06
CA ARG A 121 -5.68 8.15 13.10
C ARG A 121 -6.19 7.44 11.85
N ILE A 122 -6.81 8.19 10.95
CA ILE A 122 -7.24 7.71 9.63
C ILE A 122 -6.53 8.52 8.55
N SER A 123 -5.77 7.85 7.68
CA SER A 123 -5.18 8.41 6.46
C SER A 123 -6.15 8.28 5.30
N TYR A 124 -6.02 9.17 4.30
CA TYR A 124 -6.59 8.96 2.98
C TYR A 124 -5.48 8.85 1.92
N PHE A 125 -5.76 8.08 0.87
CA PHE A 125 -4.96 7.96 -0.34
C PHE A 125 -5.88 8.01 -1.56
N ASP A 126 -5.67 8.98 -2.43
CA ASP A 126 -6.42 9.07 -3.69
C ASP A 126 -5.64 8.35 -4.77
N LEU A 127 -6.29 7.42 -5.43
CA LEU A 127 -5.73 6.59 -6.50
C LEU A 127 -6.34 7.01 -7.83
N ASP A 128 -5.51 7.25 -8.83
CA ASP A 128 -5.98 7.47 -10.20
C ASP A 128 -6.56 6.17 -10.77
N ARG A 129 -7.75 6.22 -11.36
CA ARG A 129 -8.48 5.02 -11.81
C ARG A 129 -7.88 4.39 -13.05
N ALA A 130 -7.14 5.14 -13.86
CA ALA A 130 -6.51 4.62 -15.07
C ALA A 130 -5.19 3.90 -14.75
N THR A 131 -4.42 4.44 -13.82
CA THR A 131 -3.05 4.02 -13.50
C THR A 131 -2.89 3.35 -12.16
N MET A 132 -3.88 3.48 -11.26
CA MET A 132 -3.88 3.02 -9.85
C MET A 132 -2.73 3.57 -9.01
N ALA A 133 -2.04 4.60 -9.50
CA ALA A 133 -1.01 5.29 -8.74
C ALA A 133 -1.66 6.19 -7.69
N VAL A 134 -0.97 6.38 -6.57
CA VAL A 134 -1.36 7.41 -5.59
C VAL A 134 -1.17 8.78 -6.26
N VAL A 135 -2.21 9.61 -6.23
CA VAL A 135 -2.25 10.97 -6.77
C VAL A 135 -2.49 12.05 -5.70
N ASP A 136 -2.95 11.67 -4.51
CA ASP A 136 -2.97 12.51 -3.32
C ASP A 136 -2.98 11.65 -2.06
N ALA A 137 -2.59 12.22 -0.92
CA ALA A 137 -2.68 11.57 0.37
C ALA A 137 -2.70 12.59 1.51
N GLY A 138 -3.17 12.18 2.68
CA GLY A 138 -3.15 13.04 3.85
C GLY A 138 -3.89 12.43 5.04
N LEU A 139 -4.09 13.23 6.07
CA LEU A 139 -4.95 12.85 7.19
C LEU A 139 -6.42 13.04 6.80
N ALA A 140 -7.24 12.00 6.97
CA ALA A 140 -8.66 12.04 6.68
C ALA A 140 -9.46 12.78 7.77
N ILE A 141 -8.95 12.81 8.99
CA ILE A 141 -9.59 13.48 10.13
C ILE A 141 -9.31 14.98 10.06
N ARG A 142 -10.36 15.78 9.83
CA ARG A 142 -10.36 17.25 9.89
C ARG A 142 -10.71 17.76 11.27
N THR A 143 -11.80 17.28 11.86
CA THR A 143 -12.23 17.58 13.24
C THR A 143 -12.73 16.33 13.94
N ILE A 144 -12.87 16.40 15.26
CA ILE A 144 -13.42 15.31 16.08
C ILE A 144 -14.54 15.86 16.95
N HIS A 145 -15.64 15.13 17.04
CA HIS A 145 -16.70 15.30 18.03
C HIS A 145 -16.59 14.18 19.07
N ASP A 146 -16.42 14.55 20.33
CA ASP A 146 -16.32 13.62 21.45
C ASP A 146 -17.65 12.91 21.74
N ARG A 147 -17.66 12.06 22.78
CA ARG A 147 -18.85 11.30 23.18
C ARG A 147 -20.00 12.16 23.70
N ASP A 148 -19.75 13.41 24.06
CA ASP A 148 -20.80 14.38 24.40
C ASP A 148 -21.36 15.08 23.14
N GLY A 149 -20.84 14.74 21.95
CA GLY A 149 -21.11 15.41 20.69
C GLY A 149 -20.42 16.77 20.56
N ALA A 150 -19.56 17.14 21.53
CA ALA A 150 -18.88 18.41 21.54
C ALA A 150 -17.64 18.37 20.65
N LEU A 151 -17.39 19.47 19.95
CA LEU A 151 -16.19 19.61 19.13
C LEU A 151 -14.94 19.56 20.03
N VAL A 152 -13.98 18.71 19.66
CA VAL A 152 -12.71 18.55 20.36
C VAL A 152 -11.81 19.76 20.09
N THR A 153 -11.52 20.51 21.15
CA THR A 153 -10.63 21.67 21.15
C THR A 153 -9.38 21.47 22.00
N SER A 154 -9.34 20.36 22.76
CA SER A 154 -8.24 19.95 23.63
C SER A 154 -8.23 18.42 23.73
N PRO A 155 -7.04 17.77 23.80
CA PRO A 155 -6.95 16.32 24.00
C PRO A 155 -7.68 15.84 25.26
N ALA A 156 -7.82 16.69 26.28
CA ALA A 156 -8.50 16.35 27.53
C ALA A 156 -10.02 16.08 27.41
N GLN A 157 -10.62 16.36 26.25
CA GLN A 157 -12.00 15.99 25.94
C GLN A 157 -12.15 14.55 25.47
N LEU A 158 -11.06 13.95 24.99
CA LEU A 158 -11.05 12.55 24.58
C LEU A 158 -10.89 11.68 25.80
N ASP A 159 -11.30 10.42 25.65
CA ASP A 159 -11.17 9.46 26.73
C ASP A 159 -9.70 9.13 27.04
N THR A 160 -8.79 9.28 26.06
CA THR A 160 -7.35 9.30 26.30
C THR A 160 -6.90 10.73 26.62
N ALA A 161 -5.87 10.89 27.47
CA ALA A 161 -5.31 12.21 27.77
C ALA A 161 -4.55 12.87 26.59
N SER A 162 -4.37 12.18 25.45
CA SER A 162 -3.46 12.60 24.38
C SER A 162 -4.00 12.49 22.94
N GLY A 163 -5.05 11.73 22.66
CA GLY A 163 -5.55 11.47 21.31
C GLY A 163 -6.48 10.26 21.16
N LEU A 164 -6.41 9.59 20.02
CA LEU A 164 -7.12 8.33 19.75
C LEU A 164 -6.16 7.15 19.93
N THR A 165 -6.67 5.96 20.20
CA THR A 165 -5.82 4.79 20.46
C THR A 165 -6.41 3.52 19.86
N ARG A 166 -5.55 2.68 19.28
CA ARG A 166 -5.86 1.35 18.74
C ARG A 166 -7.12 1.31 17.87
N LEU A 167 -7.21 2.18 16.86
CA LEU A 167 -8.22 2.00 15.81
C LEU A 167 -7.84 0.75 15.00
N CYS A 168 -8.54 -0.36 15.21
CA CYS A 168 -8.18 -1.69 14.68
C CYS A 168 -8.74 -1.89 13.27
N SER A 169 -9.65 -2.83 13.02
CA SER A 169 -10.32 -2.91 11.72
C SER A 169 -11.32 -1.75 11.49
N ALA A 170 -11.90 -1.73 10.29
CA ALA A 170 -12.84 -0.71 9.84
C ALA A 170 -13.72 -1.20 8.68
N THR A 171 -14.84 -0.50 8.49
CA THR A 171 -15.74 -0.70 7.37
C THR A 171 -16.18 0.64 6.79
N LEU A 172 -16.17 0.74 5.45
CA LEU A 172 -16.80 1.85 4.74
C LEU A 172 -18.22 1.47 4.30
N VAL A 173 -19.20 2.28 4.70
CA VAL A 173 -20.59 2.13 4.28
C VAL A 173 -20.98 3.28 3.37
N GLU A 174 -21.31 2.97 2.11
CA GLU A 174 -21.85 3.94 1.16
C GLU A 174 -23.23 4.44 1.58
N ALA A 175 -23.54 5.69 1.22
CA ALA A 175 -24.89 6.22 1.40
C ALA A 175 -25.91 5.37 0.65
N ALA A 176 -27.01 5.03 1.30
CA ALA A 176 -28.05 4.17 0.75
C ALA A 176 -27.55 2.80 0.24
N SER A 177 -26.57 2.19 0.94
CA SER A 177 -25.90 0.93 0.56
C SER A 177 -26.85 -0.23 0.23
N PHE A 178 -28.05 -0.26 0.82
CA PHE A 178 -29.04 -1.34 0.63
C PHE A 178 -30.21 -0.95 -0.30
N GLY A 179 -30.00 0.09 -1.11
CA GLY A 179 -30.98 0.63 -2.04
C GLY A 179 -31.62 1.94 -1.56
N PRO A 180 -32.49 2.56 -2.37
CA PRO A 180 -32.96 3.93 -2.14
C PRO A 180 -33.51 4.16 -0.72
N GLY A 181 -32.78 4.96 0.07
CA GLY A 181 -33.17 5.33 1.44
C GLY A 181 -32.91 4.26 2.51
N ARG A 182 -32.37 3.08 2.18
CA ARG A 182 -32.04 2.01 3.13
C ARG A 182 -30.56 2.01 3.46
N GLY A 183 -30.21 1.82 4.73
CA GLY A 183 -28.86 2.06 5.24
C GLY A 183 -28.63 3.53 5.62
N LEU A 184 -27.35 3.92 5.68
CA LEU A 184 -26.92 5.25 6.08
C LEU A 184 -27.36 6.34 5.10
N ALA A 185 -27.49 7.56 5.61
CA ALA A 185 -27.83 8.73 4.81
C ALA A 185 -26.58 9.33 4.12
N ASP A 186 -25.42 9.18 4.75
CA ASP A 186 -24.13 9.65 4.26
C ASP A 186 -23.18 8.46 4.03
N ARG A 187 -22.05 8.73 3.36
CA ARG A 187 -20.93 7.78 3.29
C ARG A 187 -20.14 7.88 4.58
N VAL A 188 -20.04 6.78 5.30
CA VAL A 188 -19.42 6.75 6.64
C VAL A 188 -18.36 5.66 6.71
N PHE A 189 -17.18 6.03 7.18
CA PHE A 189 -16.13 5.09 7.53
C PHE A 189 -16.17 4.86 9.04
N LEU A 190 -16.45 3.62 9.45
CA LEU A 190 -16.62 3.23 10.84
C LEU A 190 -15.39 2.43 11.29
N THR A 191 -14.90 2.70 12.50
CA THR A 191 -13.79 1.96 13.11
C THR A 191 -13.91 1.96 14.63
N GLY A 192 -13.45 0.90 15.27
CA GLY A 192 -13.49 0.71 16.72
C GLY A 192 -12.14 0.92 17.38
N GLU A 193 -12.15 1.42 18.62
CA GLU A 193 -10.97 1.34 19.50
C GLU A 193 -10.89 -0.04 20.14
N GLU A 194 -9.86 -0.80 19.79
CA GLU A 194 -9.60 -2.13 20.34
C GLU A 194 -8.85 -2.00 21.68
N THR A 195 -9.55 -1.45 22.68
CA THR A 195 -8.99 -1.15 24.01
C THR A 195 -9.86 -1.68 25.15
N ASN A 196 -9.24 -1.93 26.30
CA ASN A 196 -9.94 -2.39 27.51
C ASN A 196 -9.76 -1.38 28.66
N ASP A 197 -10.40 -1.67 29.80
CA ASP A 197 -10.33 -0.80 30.99
C ASP A 197 -8.91 -0.66 31.57
N SER A 198 -7.97 -1.53 31.19
CA SER A 198 -6.61 -1.53 31.72
C SER A 198 -5.76 -0.45 31.03
N GLY A 199 -5.51 0.64 31.77
CA GLY A 199 -4.80 1.82 31.26
C GLY A 199 -5.72 2.87 30.64
N HIS A 200 -6.98 2.53 30.41
CA HIS A 200 -7.94 3.40 29.75
C HIS A 200 -9.38 3.17 30.26
N PRO A 201 -9.72 3.64 31.48
CA PRO A 201 -10.98 3.28 32.17
C PRO A 201 -12.27 3.70 31.43
N HIS A 202 -12.15 4.54 30.41
CA HIS A 202 -13.23 4.96 29.52
C HIS A 202 -12.82 4.75 28.06
N GLY A 203 -12.14 3.65 27.69
CA GLY A 203 -11.73 3.39 26.29
C GLY A 203 -12.83 2.76 25.46
N GLY A 204 -12.50 2.40 24.23
CA GLY A 204 -13.32 1.48 23.45
C GLY A 204 -14.47 2.16 22.74
N SER A 205 -14.30 3.36 22.19
CA SER A 205 -15.35 3.99 21.40
C SER A 205 -15.40 3.44 19.97
N VAL A 206 -16.59 3.36 19.39
CA VAL A 206 -16.75 3.31 17.93
C VAL A 206 -16.76 4.73 17.40
N TRP A 207 -16.06 4.96 16.29
CA TRP A 207 -15.94 6.25 15.64
C TRP A 207 -16.50 6.19 14.21
N ALA A 208 -17.25 7.22 13.84
CA ALA A 208 -17.88 7.39 12.54
C ALA A 208 -17.29 8.62 11.83
N LEU A 209 -16.49 8.40 10.80
CA LEU A 209 -15.93 9.46 9.95
C LEU A 209 -16.90 9.76 8.82
N ASP A 210 -17.36 11.01 8.72
CA ASP A 210 -17.96 11.53 7.50
C ASP A 210 -16.88 11.60 6.42
N ALA A 211 -16.93 10.67 5.47
CA ALA A 211 -15.88 10.47 4.47
C ALA A 211 -15.75 11.66 3.49
N ASP A 212 -16.80 12.47 3.37
CA ASP A 212 -16.84 13.63 2.47
C ASP A 212 -16.30 14.89 3.16
N THR A 213 -16.50 15.03 4.47
CA THR A 213 -16.14 16.25 5.21
C THR A 213 -14.93 16.11 6.12
N GLY A 214 -14.53 14.89 6.48
CA GLY A 214 -13.45 14.60 7.42
C GLY A 214 -13.82 14.82 8.89
N ASP A 215 -15.10 15.01 9.24
CA ASP A 215 -15.53 15.12 10.63
C ASP A 215 -15.71 13.73 11.24
N LEU A 216 -14.96 13.43 12.30
CA LEU A 216 -15.01 12.17 13.03
C LEU A 216 -15.91 12.32 14.26
N TRP A 217 -16.86 11.40 14.45
CA TRP A 217 -17.82 11.45 15.55
C TRP A 217 -17.74 10.18 16.39
N ALA A 218 -17.66 10.31 17.71
CA ALA A 218 -17.88 9.16 18.57
C ALA A 218 -19.34 8.70 18.47
N VAL A 219 -19.58 7.38 18.61
CA VAL A 219 -20.92 6.77 18.59
C VAL A 219 -21.22 6.14 19.96
N PRO A 220 -21.70 6.91 20.96
CA PRO A 220 -21.78 6.43 22.33
C PRO A 220 -22.70 5.24 22.54
N GLU A 221 -23.80 5.16 21.78
CA GLU A 221 -24.84 4.13 21.91
C GLU A 221 -24.40 2.75 21.41
N MET A 222 -23.28 2.65 20.69
CA MET A 222 -22.63 1.36 20.39
C MET A 222 -21.85 0.81 21.59
N GLY A 223 -21.78 1.54 22.70
CA GLY A 223 -21.17 1.09 23.95
C GLY A 223 -19.65 1.26 23.98
N ARG A 224 -19.00 0.46 24.84
CA ARG A 224 -17.55 0.39 25.00
C ARG A 224 -17.09 -1.05 25.04
N GLY A 225 -16.03 -1.39 24.30
CA GLY A 225 -15.50 -2.75 24.17
C GLY A 225 -14.11 -2.73 23.54
N LYS A 226 -13.50 -3.92 23.37
CA LYS A 226 -12.33 -4.06 22.49
C LYS A 226 -12.82 -4.21 21.05
N TRP A 227 -13.41 -3.14 20.51
CA TRP A 227 -14.10 -3.22 19.22
C TRP A 227 -13.13 -3.50 18.08
N GLU A 228 -13.34 -4.62 17.40
CA GLU A 228 -12.55 -4.98 16.23
C GLU A 228 -13.10 -4.31 14.97
N ASN A 229 -14.32 -4.70 14.58
CA ASN A 229 -15.01 -4.06 13.46
C ASN A 229 -16.52 -3.97 13.67
N VAL A 230 -17.17 -3.23 12.76
CA VAL A 230 -18.60 -3.16 12.59
C VAL A 230 -18.99 -3.47 11.16
N ALA A 231 -20.11 -4.17 10.98
CA ALA A 231 -20.66 -4.52 9.66
C ALA A 231 -22.10 -4.03 9.55
N ALA A 232 -22.43 -3.29 8.49
CA ALA A 232 -23.78 -2.80 8.27
C ALA A 232 -24.71 -3.94 7.83
N ILE A 233 -25.88 -4.04 8.44
CA ILE A 233 -26.89 -5.05 8.07
C ILE A 233 -28.17 -4.37 7.63
N ASP A 234 -28.74 -4.88 6.56
CA ASP A 234 -29.97 -4.38 5.98
C ASP A 234 -31.19 -4.74 6.84
N THR A 235 -31.85 -3.70 7.36
CA THR A 235 -33.02 -3.87 8.22
C THR A 235 -34.32 -4.14 7.47
N GLY A 236 -34.34 -3.99 6.13
CA GLY A 236 -35.62 -3.94 5.40
C GLY A 236 -36.30 -2.57 5.42
N ASP A 237 -35.82 -1.62 6.23
CA ASP A 237 -36.55 -0.40 6.58
C ASP A 237 -35.75 0.86 6.20
N THR A 238 -36.41 1.82 5.54
CA THR A 238 -35.81 3.11 5.16
C THR A 238 -35.57 4.06 6.33
N SER A 239 -36.14 3.79 7.50
CA SER A 239 -36.07 4.62 8.70
C SER A 239 -35.12 4.06 9.77
N ARG A 240 -34.58 2.85 9.58
CA ARG A 240 -33.71 2.18 10.54
C ARG A 240 -32.38 1.77 9.93
N VAL A 241 -31.36 1.71 10.76
CA VAL A 241 -30.03 1.19 10.43
C VAL A 241 -29.64 0.14 11.45
N ALA A 242 -28.82 -0.82 11.06
CA ALA A 242 -28.31 -1.83 11.96
C ALA A 242 -26.84 -2.15 11.66
N PHE A 243 -26.09 -2.47 12.71
CA PHE A 243 -24.68 -2.81 12.64
C PHE A 243 -24.39 -3.98 13.56
N LEU A 244 -23.76 -5.03 13.05
CA LEU A 244 -23.14 -6.05 13.89
C LEU A 244 -21.78 -5.55 14.36
N LEU A 245 -21.40 -5.88 15.59
CA LEU A 245 -20.11 -5.49 16.18
C LEU A 245 -19.44 -6.68 16.83
N THR A 246 -18.13 -6.78 16.62
CA THR A 246 -17.26 -7.80 17.21
C THR A 246 -16.33 -7.18 18.25
N ASP A 247 -16.06 -7.93 19.31
CA ASP A 247 -15.24 -7.51 20.45
C ASP A 247 -14.09 -8.52 20.61
N ASP A 248 -12.84 -8.11 20.36
CA ASP A 248 -11.65 -8.97 20.49
C ASP A 248 -11.26 -9.22 21.96
N SER A 249 -12.25 -9.49 22.80
CA SER A 249 -12.03 -9.99 24.15
C SER A 249 -12.11 -11.51 24.15
N SER A 250 -11.29 -12.14 24.99
CA SER A 250 -11.39 -13.58 25.17
C SER A 250 -12.73 -13.94 25.84
N GLY A 251 -13.63 -14.57 25.11
CA GLY A 251 -14.95 -14.94 25.62
C GLY A 251 -15.98 -13.81 25.49
N SER A 252 -16.15 -13.20 24.32
CA SER A 252 -17.05 -12.05 24.10
C SER A 252 -18.30 -12.40 23.29
N ALA A 253 -19.29 -11.52 23.36
CA ALA A 253 -20.54 -11.63 22.60
C ALA A 253 -20.40 -11.11 21.16
N LEU A 254 -21.31 -11.56 20.29
CA LEU A 254 -21.62 -10.82 19.06
C LEU A 254 -22.72 -9.80 19.37
N TYR A 255 -22.45 -8.53 19.08
CA TYR A 255 -23.37 -7.43 19.34
C TYR A 255 -24.12 -7.01 18.08
N LEU A 256 -25.31 -6.44 18.26
CA LEU A 256 -26.09 -5.80 17.20
C LEU A 256 -26.55 -4.43 17.71
N TYR A 257 -26.18 -3.36 17.04
CA TYR A 257 -26.77 -2.05 17.22
C TYR A 257 -27.93 -1.87 16.25
N VAL A 258 -29.04 -1.29 16.72
CA VAL A 258 -30.15 -0.87 15.86
C VAL A 258 -30.59 0.54 16.23
N GLY A 259 -30.54 1.44 15.25
CA GLY A 259 -30.88 2.85 15.41
C GLY A 259 -31.95 3.32 14.44
N ALA A 260 -32.54 4.47 14.74
CA ALA A 260 -33.56 5.11 13.91
C ALA A 260 -33.03 6.43 13.36
N LYS A 261 -33.21 6.65 12.06
CA LYS A 261 -32.83 7.91 11.39
C LYS A 261 -33.79 9.02 11.80
N GLN A 262 -33.23 10.15 12.21
CA GLN A 262 -33.98 11.31 12.68
C GLN A 262 -33.48 12.58 11.99
N ALA A 263 -34.29 13.65 12.04
CA ALA A 263 -33.82 14.95 11.59
C ALA A 263 -32.88 15.55 12.65
N GLY A 264 -31.66 15.93 12.25
CA GLY A 264 -30.69 16.51 13.18
C GLY A 264 -29.29 16.60 12.59
N ASP A 265 -28.28 16.39 13.44
CA ASP A 265 -26.87 16.40 13.06
C ASP A 265 -26.46 15.14 12.27
N PHE A 266 -25.15 14.90 12.16
CA PHE A 266 -24.59 13.74 11.46
C PHE A 266 -25.02 12.41 12.08
N LEU A 267 -25.00 12.28 13.40
CA LEU A 267 -25.39 11.04 14.05
C LEU A 267 -26.90 10.82 13.96
N ASP A 268 -27.70 11.88 14.13
CA ASP A 268 -29.17 11.80 14.06
C ASP A 268 -29.63 11.28 12.68
N ARG A 269 -29.14 11.89 11.60
CA ARG A 269 -29.60 11.55 10.23
C ARG A 269 -29.11 10.19 9.74
N ASN A 270 -28.00 9.72 10.29
CA ASN A 270 -27.46 8.38 10.04
C ASN A 270 -28.04 7.33 10.98
N GLY A 271 -28.89 7.72 11.94
CA GLY A 271 -29.48 6.80 12.91
C GLY A 271 -28.45 6.17 13.83
N LEU A 272 -27.38 6.92 14.12
CA LEU A 272 -26.28 6.55 15.02
C LEU A 272 -26.44 7.16 16.42
N ARG A 273 -27.58 7.79 16.71
CA ARG A 273 -27.95 8.32 18.03
C ARG A 273 -29.23 7.67 18.55
N ASP A 274 -29.33 7.56 19.87
CA ASP A 274 -30.50 7.02 20.59
C ASP A 274 -30.94 5.61 20.13
N GLY A 275 -29.98 4.79 19.68
CA GLY A 275 -30.21 3.41 19.28
C GLY A 275 -30.17 2.43 20.46
N ALA A 276 -30.50 1.17 20.18
CA ALA A 276 -30.44 0.08 21.14
C ALA A 276 -29.33 -0.90 20.75
N LEU A 277 -28.60 -1.38 21.77
CA LEU A 277 -27.59 -2.43 21.62
C LEU A 277 -28.16 -3.76 22.11
N TYR A 278 -27.85 -4.82 21.38
CA TYR A 278 -28.28 -6.18 21.63
C TYR A 278 -27.10 -7.12 21.62
N VAL A 279 -27.27 -8.29 22.24
CA VAL A 279 -26.32 -9.41 22.18
C VAL A 279 -27.02 -10.65 21.65
N TRP A 280 -26.32 -11.44 20.84
CA TRP A 280 -26.86 -12.70 20.34
C TRP A 280 -26.88 -13.77 21.44
N THR A 281 -28.04 -14.40 21.61
CA THR A 281 -28.26 -15.50 22.56
C THR A 281 -28.75 -16.72 21.81
N SER A 282 -28.24 -17.92 22.15
CA SER A 282 -28.71 -19.15 21.52
C SER A 282 -30.09 -19.56 22.06
N ASP A 283 -31.02 -19.89 21.17
CA ASP A 283 -32.36 -20.35 21.54
C ASP A 283 -32.35 -21.71 22.27
N THR A 284 -31.26 -22.48 22.13
CA THR A 284 -31.06 -23.75 22.84
C THR A 284 -30.35 -23.60 24.18
N GLY A 285 -29.90 -22.38 24.51
CA GLY A 285 -29.11 -22.10 25.72
C GLY A 285 -27.64 -22.51 25.61
N ASP A 286 -27.13 -22.75 24.39
CA ASP A 286 -25.70 -22.93 24.15
C ASP A 286 -24.96 -21.64 24.51
N LEU A 287 -23.81 -21.73 25.19
CA LEU A 287 -23.08 -20.56 25.67
C LEU A 287 -21.71 -20.38 25.01
N SER A 288 -21.24 -21.36 24.24
CA SER A 288 -19.91 -21.30 23.64
C SER A 288 -19.77 -22.21 22.42
N PRO A 289 -18.74 -22.01 21.58
CA PRO A 289 -18.47 -22.88 20.43
C PRO A 289 -18.28 -24.37 20.78
N SER A 290 -17.92 -24.72 22.02
CA SER A 290 -17.83 -26.14 22.41
C SER A 290 -19.18 -26.84 22.51
N ASP A 291 -20.26 -26.08 22.69
CA ASP A 291 -21.64 -26.60 22.70
C ASP A 291 -22.21 -26.71 21.27
N PHE A 292 -21.55 -26.02 20.32
CA PHE A 292 -21.91 -25.95 18.91
C PHE A 292 -20.67 -26.13 17.99
N PRO A 293 -20.14 -27.36 17.86
CA PRO A 293 -18.89 -27.58 17.10
C PRO A 293 -19.07 -27.64 15.58
N SER A 294 -20.30 -27.74 15.07
CA SER A 294 -20.62 -27.84 13.64
C SER A 294 -22.09 -27.55 13.34
N GLY A 295 -22.38 -27.07 12.13
CA GLY A 295 -23.73 -26.91 11.60
C GLY A 295 -24.25 -25.48 11.75
N THR A 296 -25.50 -25.36 12.16
CA THR A 296 -26.23 -24.08 12.32
C THR A 296 -26.87 -23.98 13.71
N ARG A 297 -27.02 -22.76 14.23
CA ARG A 297 -27.74 -22.41 15.46
C ARG A 297 -28.61 -21.19 15.27
N GLU A 298 -29.86 -21.34 15.69
CA GLU A 298 -30.81 -20.24 15.82
C GLU A 298 -30.57 -19.50 17.13
N GLY A 299 -30.81 -18.20 17.10
CA GLY A 299 -30.74 -17.36 18.28
C GLY A 299 -31.51 -16.06 18.14
N THR A 300 -31.63 -15.38 19.26
CA THR A 300 -32.36 -14.13 19.40
C THR A 300 -31.41 -13.05 19.92
N PHE A 301 -31.51 -11.85 19.36
CA PHE A 301 -30.80 -10.67 19.87
C PHE A 301 -31.55 -10.08 21.05
N VAL A 302 -30.91 -10.07 22.22
CA VAL A 302 -31.49 -9.59 23.48
C VAL A 302 -30.87 -8.24 23.83
N ALA A 303 -31.72 -7.25 24.14
CA ALA A 303 -31.26 -5.90 24.45
C ALA A 303 -30.40 -5.85 25.72
N VAL A 304 -29.31 -5.07 25.68
CA VAL A 304 -28.44 -4.77 26.81
C VAL A 304 -28.33 -3.27 27.01
N ALA A 305 -28.26 -2.83 28.27
CA ALA A 305 -28.12 -1.41 28.58
C ALA A 305 -26.67 -0.97 28.33
N VAL A 306 -26.50 0.14 27.61
CA VAL A 306 -25.19 0.80 27.41
C VAL A 306 -24.99 2.01 28.30
N ARG A 307 -26.07 2.45 29.00
CA ARG A 307 -26.07 3.64 29.84
C ARG A 307 -27.02 3.52 31.02
N ASP A 308 -26.57 3.93 32.19
CA ASP A 308 -27.38 4.17 33.39
C ASP A 308 -26.97 5.50 34.04
N VAL A 309 -27.81 6.52 33.86
CA VAL A 309 -27.60 7.86 34.41
C VAL A 309 -27.61 7.90 35.95
N GLY A 310 -28.22 6.91 36.60
CA GLY A 310 -28.23 6.79 38.05
C GLY A 310 -26.87 6.45 38.64
N HIS A 311 -25.97 5.90 37.82
CA HIS A 311 -24.61 5.48 38.18
C HIS A 311 -23.54 6.36 37.53
N ALA A 312 -23.88 7.55 37.03
CA ALA A 312 -22.92 8.46 36.40
C ALA A 312 -21.74 8.79 37.35
N GLY A 313 -20.53 8.46 36.91
CA GLY A 313 -19.28 8.62 37.68
C GLY A 313 -18.99 7.53 38.71
N ASP A 314 -19.87 6.53 38.88
CA ASP A 314 -19.59 5.36 39.71
C ASP A 314 -18.57 4.42 39.04
N PRO A 315 -17.87 3.55 39.81
CA PRO A 315 -17.00 2.53 39.22
C PRO A 315 -17.76 1.68 38.18
N GLY A 316 -17.20 1.58 36.97
CA GLY A 316 -17.85 0.90 35.84
C GLY A 316 -18.59 1.83 34.87
N TYR A 317 -18.70 3.12 35.20
CA TYR A 317 -19.44 4.11 34.44
C TYR A 317 -18.61 5.38 34.19
N ASP A 318 -18.81 6.03 33.04
CA ASP A 318 -18.27 7.37 32.80
C ASP A 318 -19.12 8.47 33.43
N GLY A 319 -18.68 9.73 33.30
CA GLY A 319 -19.35 10.90 33.87
C GLY A 319 -20.79 11.12 33.39
N ASN A 320 -21.20 10.46 32.31
CA ASN A 320 -22.54 10.53 31.75
C ASN A 320 -23.36 9.26 32.00
N GLY A 321 -22.77 8.27 32.68
CA GLY A 321 -23.40 7.00 33.01
C GLY A 321 -23.28 5.95 31.91
N TYR A 322 -22.43 6.12 30.88
CA TYR A 322 -22.18 5.02 29.94
C TYR A 322 -21.30 3.96 30.62
N LEU A 323 -21.64 2.69 30.37
CA LEU A 323 -20.87 1.56 30.89
C LEU A 323 -19.48 1.53 30.26
N ASN A 324 -18.46 1.19 31.05
CA ASN A 324 -17.15 0.80 30.53
C ASN A 324 -17.17 -0.63 29.95
N ALA A 325 -16.04 -1.07 29.38
CA ALA A 325 -15.99 -2.33 28.65
C ALA A 325 -16.30 -3.54 29.53
N SER A 326 -15.71 -3.63 30.73
CA SER A 326 -15.99 -4.78 31.63
C SER A 326 -17.43 -4.79 32.15
N THR A 327 -18.04 -3.64 32.37
CA THR A 327 -19.44 -3.56 32.84
C THR A 327 -20.40 -3.93 31.72
N LEU A 328 -20.13 -3.53 30.47
CA LEU A 328 -20.91 -3.96 29.31
C LEU A 328 -20.82 -5.47 29.08
N ALA A 329 -19.60 -6.03 29.11
CA ALA A 329 -19.40 -7.48 29.00
C ALA A 329 -20.14 -8.26 30.09
N ALA A 330 -20.10 -7.80 31.34
CA ALA A 330 -20.86 -8.41 32.42
C ALA A 330 -22.39 -8.33 32.22
N ALA A 331 -22.89 -7.25 31.61
CA ALA A 331 -24.30 -7.11 31.26
C ALA A 331 -24.70 -8.08 30.13
N ALA A 332 -23.82 -8.27 29.14
CA ALA A 332 -23.98 -9.27 28.08
C ALA A 332 -24.04 -10.70 28.64
N ASP A 333 -23.09 -11.06 29.51
CA ASP A 333 -23.07 -12.37 30.19
C ASP A 333 -24.36 -12.61 31.00
N ALA A 334 -24.83 -11.58 31.72
CA ALA A 334 -26.07 -11.66 32.49
C ALA A 334 -27.32 -11.83 31.61
N ALA A 335 -27.28 -11.36 30.35
CA ALA A 335 -28.32 -11.57 29.35
C ALA A 335 -28.25 -12.97 28.70
N GLY A 336 -27.23 -13.78 29.00
CA GLY A 336 -27.04 -15.10 28.42
C GLY A 336 -26.41 -15.07 27.03
N ALA A 337 -25.59 -14.05 26.75
CA ALA A 337 -24.88 -13.94 25.49
C ALA A 337 -24.04 -15.20 25.19
N PHE A 338 -24.00 -15.59 23.92
CA PHE A 338 -23.08 -16.62 23.48
C PHE A 338 -21.65 -16.07 23.47
N SER A 339 -20.75 -16.77 24.15
CA SER A 339 -19.37 -16.37 24.33
C SER A 339 -18.49 -16.97 23.25
N PHE A 340 -18.24 -16.19 22.20
CA PHE A 340 -17.26 -16.48 21.16
C PHE A 340 -15.85 -16.32 21.71
N ARG A 341 -14.88 -16.96 21.06
CA ARG A 341 -13.53 -17.05 21.62
C ARG A 341 -12.79 -15.74 21.60
N ARG A 342 -12.58 -15.17 20.42
CA ARG A 342 -11.99 -13.86 20.15
C ARG A 342 -12.51 -13.42 18.78
N PRO A 343 -13.76 -12.93 18.70
CA PRO A 343 -14.28 -12.30 17.49
C PRO A 343 -13.33 -11.23 17.01
N GLU A 344 -12.84 -11.40 15.80
CA GLU A 344 -12.05 -10.39 15.12
C GLU A 344 -12.97 -9.70 14.10
N ASP A 345 -12.55 -9.61 12.85
CA ASP A 345 -13.23 -8.82 11.83
C ASP A 345 -14.58 -9.41 11.38
N ILE A 346 -15.45 -8.54 10.87
CA ILE A 346 -16.78 -8.87 10.36
C ILE A 346 -17.09 -8.05 9.11
N ASP A 347 -17.64 -8.70 8.08
CA ASP A 347 -18.06 -8.03 6.86
C ASP A 347 -19.40 -8.56 6.33
N SER A 348 -20.13 -7.67 5.67
CA SER A 348 -21.50 -7.91 5.20
C SER A 348 -21.48 -8.58 3.83
N ASN A 349 -22.39 -9.51 3.58
CA ASN A 349 -22.53 -10.11 2.26
C ASN A 349 -23.05 -9.06 1.26
N PRO A 350 -22.29 -8.63 0.25
CA PRO A 350 -22.73 -7.61 -0.69
C PRO A 350 -23.83 -8.11 -1.63
N LEU A 351 -24.07 -9.43 -1.69
CA LEU A 351 -25.11 -10.05 -2.51
C LEU A 351 -26.42 -10.24 -1.75
N GLU A 352 -26.37 -10.35 -0.42
CA GLU A 352 -27.53 -10.55 0.47
C GLU A 352 -27.36 -9.67 1.72
N GLY A 353 -27.97 -8.48 1.70
CA GLY A 353 -27.68 -7.43 2.69
C GLY A 353 -28.01 -7.75 4.15
N ASN A 354 -28.69 -8.85 4.44
CA ASN A 354 -29.00 -9.28 5.81
C ASN A 354 -28.06 -10.38 6.35
N GLU A 355 -26.99 -10.71 5.62
CA GLU A 355 -25.98 -11.68 6.04
C GLU A 355 -24.61 -11.02 6.27
N ALA A 356 -23.80 -11.63 7.14
CA ALA A 356 -22.40 -11.27 7.35
C ALA A 356 -21.55 -12.50 7.63
N VAL A 357 -20.24 -12.37 7.41
CA VAL A 357 -19.21 -13.33 7.79
C VAL A 357 -18.31 -12.68 8.83
N PHE A 358 -17.91 -13.43 9.86
CA PHE A 358 -16.94 -12.94 10.84
C PHE A 358 -15.94 -14.02 11.23
N ALA A 359 -14.74 -13.57 11.56
CA ALA A 359 -13.68 -14.42 12.05
C ALA A 359 -13.70 -14.48 13.59
N THR A 360 -13.27 -15.62 14.13
CA THR A 360 -12.76 -15.67 15.49
C THR A 360 -11.37 -16.25 15.47
N THR A 361 -10.40 -15.56 16.07
CA THR A 361 -9.03 -16.02 16.08
C THR A 361 -8.77 -17.09 17.14
N GLY A 362 -7.65 -17.80 16.99
CA GLY A 362 -7.29 -18.90 17.88
C GLY A 362 -6.80 -18.43 19.25
N ILE A 363 -6.88 -19.31 20.26
CA ILE A 363 -6.23 -19.10 21.56
C ILE A 363 -5.40 -20.34 21.92
N ALA A 364 -4.08 -20.18 22.09
CA ALA A 364 -3.12 -21.28 22.18
C ALA A 364 -3.44 -22.36 23.23
N SER A 365 -4.00 -21.98 24.38
CA SER A 365 -4.33 -22.90 25.49
C SER A 365 -5.78 -23.39 25.47
N SER A 366 -6.50 -23.20 24.38
CA SER A 366 -7.94 -23.45 24.27
C SER A 366 -8.25 -24.59 23.30
N SER A 367 -9.47 -25.15 23.37
CA SER A 367 -9.93 -26.15 22.40
C SER A 367 -10.04 -25.61 20.98
N ASP A 368 -10.27 -24.30 20.84
CA ASP A 368 -10.16 -23.54 19.60
C ASP A 368 -8.83 -22.77 19.63
N HIS A 369 -7.80 -23.39 19.09
CA HIS A 369 -6.45 -22.83 19.08
C HIS A 369 -6.06 -22.30 17.71
N ALA A 370 -6.85 -22.56 16.66
CA ALA A 370 -6.56 -22.16 15.29
C ALA A 370 -7.61 -21.21 14.68
N GLY A 371 -8.74 -20.99 15.35
CA GLY A 371 -9.80 -20.07 14.92
C GLY A 371 -10.90 -20.71 14.07
N THR A 372 -11.95 -19.93 13.81
CA THR A 372 -13.17 -20.35 13.14
C THR A 372 -13.75 -19.17 12.33
N ILE A 373 -14.30 -19.45 11.15
CA ILE A 373 -15.08 -18.50 10.35
C ILE A 373 -16.56 -18.85 10.49
N TYR A 374 -17.35 -17.87 10.87
CA TYR A 374 -18.80 -17.97 11.03
C TYR A 374 -19.52 -17.12 10.00
N LYS A 375 -20.74 -17.52 9.68
CA LYS A 375 -21.70 -16.71 8.94
C LYS A 375 -22.92 -16.48 9.83
N ILE A 376 -23.47 -15.27 9.80
CA ILE A 376 -24.74 -14.93 10.45
C ILE A 376 -25.74 -14.38 9.43
N ALA A 377 -26.99 -14.81 9.52
CA ALA A 377 -28.12 -14.22 8.83
C ALA A 377 -29.07 -13.59 9.85
N VAL A 378 -29.44 -12.32 9.66
CA VAL A 378 -30.28 -11.55 10.61
C VAL A 378 -31.68 -11.35 10.04
N ASP A 379 -32.70 -11.53 10.88
CA ASP A 379 -34.10 -11.25 10.56
C ASP A 379 -34.68 -10.21 11.52
N PHE A 380 -35.25 -9.14 10.97
CA PHE A 380 -35.90 -8.05 11.71
C PHE A 380 -37.44 -8.13 11.70
N GLY A 381 -38.02 -9.21 11.16
CA GLY A 381 -39.47 -9.38 11.05
C GLY A 381 -40.20 -9.65 12.37
N GLY A 382 -39.46 -10.03 13.42
CA GLY A 382 -39.96 -10.33 14.76
C GLY A 382 -40.13 -9.11 15.67
N THR A 383 -40.53 -9.35 16.93
CA THR A 383 -40.52 -8.32 17.97
C THR A 383 -39.10 -7.94 18.39
N GLU A 384 -38.22 -8.94 18.44
CA GLU A 384 -36.78 -8.81 18.61
C GLU A 384 -36.11 -9.31 17.33
N PRO A 385 -34.93 -8.80 16.95
CA PRO A 385 -34.18 -9.36 15.84
C PRO A 385 -33.77 -10.81 16.14
N ALA A 386 -33.88 -11.69 15.16
CA ALA A 386 -33.37 -13.06 15.22
C ALA A 386 -32.07 -13.18 14.42
N GLY A 387 -31.23 -14.16 14.75
CA GLY A 387 -29.98 -14.42 14.07
C GLY A 387 -29.69 -15.91 13.96
N GLU A 388 -29.46 -16.39 12.74
CA GLU A 388 -29.01 -17.76 12.47
C GLU A 388 -27.48 -17.74 12.26
N ILE A 389 -26.72 -18.46 13.10
CA ILE A 389 -25.26 -18.58 12.97
C ILE A 389 -24.88 -19.96 12.44
N SER A 390 -23.98 -19.98 11.46
CA SER A 390 -23.41 -21.21 10.89
C SER A 390 -21.88 -21.18 10.89
N ILE A 391 -21.26 -22.35 11.04
CA ILE A 391 -19.80 -22.48 10.91
C ILE A 391 -19.46 -22.73 9.45
N VAL A 392 -18.78 -21.78 8.83
CA VAL A 392 -18.31 -21.87 7.44
C VAL A 392 -17.02 -22.69 7.37
N TYR A 393 -16.08 -22.40 8.27
CA TYR A 393 -14.79 -23.09 8.32
C TYR A 393 -14.27 -23.15 9.76
N ASN A 394 -13.93 -24.35 10.25
CA ASN A 394 -13.30 -24.55 11.56
C ASN A 394 -11.86 -25.03 11.37
N ALA A 395 -10.89 -24.18 11.69
CA ALA A 395 -9.47 -24.47 11.44
C ALA A 395 -8.96 -25.66 12.26
N ASN A 396 -9.53 -25.90 13.45
CA ASN A 396 -9.19 -27.04 14.29
C ASN A 396 -9.68 -28.38 13.70
N ALA A 397 -10.69 -28.33 12.83
CA ALA A 397 -11.24 -29.50 12.15
C ALA A 397 -10.57 -29.79 10.80
N ASP A 398 -9.83 -28.83 10.20
CA ASP A 398 -9.04 -29.07 8.99
C ASP A 398 -7.67 -29.65 9.35
N PRO A 399 -7.38 -30.93 9.01
CA PRO A 399 -6.08 -31.54 9.29
C PRO A 399 -4.92 -30.89 8.53
N ALA A 400 -5.19 -30.09 7.50
CA ALA A 400 -4.18 -29.31 6.79
C ALA A 400 -4.01 -27.88 7.35
N GLN A 401 -4.91 -27.43 8.23
CA GLN A 401 -4.91 -26.09 8.80
C GLN A 401 -4.66 -25.01 7.74
N ARG A 402 -5.48 -25.02 6.67
CA ARG A 402 -5.27 -24.15 5.51
C ARG A 402 -5.41 -22.67 5.85
N ILE A 403 -6.40 -22.36 6.68
CA ILE A 403 -6.59 -21.08 7.39
C ILE A 403 -6.23 -21.31 8.86
N ARG A 404 -5.46 -20.40 9.46
CA ARG A 404 -5.10 -20.40 10.89
C ARG A 404 -5.08 -18.97 11.39
N ASN A 405 -5.60 -18.78 12.60
CA ASN A 405 -5.63 -17.48 13.25
C ASN A 405 -6.24 -16.40 12.33
N PRO A 406 -7.42 -16.67 11.73
CA PRO A 406 -8.06 -15.70 10.86
C PRO A 406 -8.37 -14.43 11.64
N ASP A 407 -8.23 -13.32 10.95
CA ASP A 407 -8.35 -11.98 11.49
C ASP A 407 -9.30 -11.17 10.58
N ASN A 408 -8.76 -10.40 9.63
CA ASN A 408 -9.59 -9.62 8.71
C ASN A 408 -10.33 -10.44 7.67
N VAL A 409 -11.51 -9.95 7.27
CA VAL A 409 -12.38 -10.56 6.27
C VAL A 409 -12.98 -9.53 5.32
N ASP A 410 -13.05 -9.86 4.03
CA ASP A 410 -13.82 -9.13 3.01
C ASP A 410 -14.70 -10.14 2.26
N TRP A 411 -16.01 -9.94 2.28
CA TRP A 411 -16.94 -10.71 1.48
C TRP A 411 -17.08 -10.05 0.12
N SER A 412 -16.27 -10.50 -0.84
CA SER A 412 -16.25 -9.91 -2.18
C SER A 412 -17.55 -10.19 -2.94
N ALA A 413 -17.90 -9.28 -3.83
CA ALA A 413 -19.03 -9.42 -4.74
C ALA A 413 -18.87 -10.54 -5.79
N ASP A 414 -17.72 -11.23 -5.82
CA ASP A 414 -17.56 -12.50 -6.55
C ASP A 414 -18.14 -13.72 -5.81
N GLY A 415 -18.62 -13.52 -4.57
CA GLY A 415 -19.23 -14.51 -3.70
C GLY A 415 -18.24 -15.23 -2.77
N TYR A 416 -16.93 -15.00 -2.92
CA TYR A 416 -15.91 -15.57 -2.04
C TYR A 416 -15.61 -14.64 -0.86
N VAL A 417 -15.16 -15.24 0.24
CA VAL A 417 -14.64 -14.52 1.41
C VAL A 417 -13.12 -14.50 1.34
N TYR A 418 -12.51 -13.32 1.35
CA TYR A 418 -11.08 -13.14 1.43
C TYR A 418 -10.71 -12.91 2.88
N ILE A 419 -9.72 -13.65 3.36
CA ILE A 419 -9.37 -13.76 4.78
C ILE A 419 -7.88 -13.44 4.91
N GLN A 420 -7.57 -12.65 5.92
CA GLN A 420 -6.21 -12.38 6.35
C GLN A 420 -5.92 -13.10 7.67
N GLU A 421 -4.68 -13.53 7.86
CA GLU A 421 -4.24 -14.20 9.09
C GLU A 421 -3.50 -13.20 9.99
N GLY A 422 -3.88 -13.17 11.27
CA GLY A 422 -3.23 -12.40 12.33
C GLY A 422 -1.91 -13.02 12.81
N PRO A 423 -1.25 -12.41 13.80
CA PRO A 423 0.01 -12.91 14.33
C PRO A 423 -0.07 -14.34 14.87
N ALA A 424 0.95 -15.15 14.58
CA ALA A 424 0.94 -16.57 14.90
C ALA A 424 0.95 -16.89 16.39
N LEU A 425 0.12 -17.86 16.77
CA LEU A 425 0.32 -18.64 17.98
C LEU A 425 1.43 -19.69 17.79
N ALA A 426 2.15 -20.00 18.88
CA ALA A 426 3.22 -20.96 18.87
C ALA A 426 2.77 -22.34 18.34
N GLY A 427 3.46 -22.86 17.32
CA GLY A 427 3.20 -24.18 16.73
C GLY A 427 2.22 -24.20 15.55
N LEU A 428 1.52 -23.09 15.27
CA LEU A 428 0.65 -22.99 14.11
C LEU A 428 1.41 -22.61 12.82
N PHE A 429 2.56 -21.95 12.94
CA PHE A 429 3.33 -21.41 11.82
C PHE A 429 4.81 -21.84 11.90
N GLY A 430 5.49 -21.83 10.74
CA GLY A 430 6.93 -22.09 10.65
C GLY A 430 7.35 -23.55 10.70
N THR A 431 8.64 -23.79 10.96
CA THR A 431 9.24 -25.14 10.89
C THR A 431 8.65 -26.04 11.96
N GLY A 432 8.01 -27.13 11.54
CA GLY A 432 7.40 -28.12 12.42
C GLY A 432 5.89 -27.93 12.64
N ALA A 433 5.31 -26.83 12.17
CA ALA A 433 3.87 -26.67 12.08
C ALA A 433 3.28 -27.53 10.95
N VAL A 434 2.00 -27.88 11.08
CA VAL A 434 1.25 -28.63 10.04
C VAL A 434 1.23 -27.85 8.72
N ASN A 435 1.00 -26.55 8.83
CA ASN A 435 1.12 -25.59 7.76
C ASN A 435 2.34 -24.69 8.04
N PRO A 436 3.41 -24.73 7.23
CA PRO A 436 4.62 -23.97 7.49
C PRO A 436 4.60 -22.55 6.92
N HIS A 437 3.53 -22.15 6.19
CA HIS A 437 3.43 -20.82 5.60
C HIS A 437 3.32 -19.75 6.68
N GLU A 438 3.91 -18.58 6.41
CA GLU A 438 3.70 -17.36 7.19
C GLU A 438 2.24 -16.87 7.07
N ALA A 439 1.84 -15.90 7.90
CA ALA A 439 0.57 -15.17 7.77
C ALA A 439 0.28 -14.83 6.30
N SER A 440 -0.97 -15.02 5.90
CA SER A 440 -1.35 -15.10 4.50
C SER A 440 -2.71 -14.50 4.22
N ILE A 441 -2.92 -14.22 2.95
CA ILE A 441 -4.22 -13.87 2.39
C ILE A 441 -4.78 -15.11 1.70
N LEU A 442 -6.00 -15.48 2.06
CA LEU A 442 -6.67 -16.71 1.67
C LEU A 442 -8.03 -16.36 1.08
N ARG A 443 -8.47 -17.11 0.07
CA ARG A 443 -9.81 -17.05 -0.46
C ARG A 443 -10.57 -18.30 -0.04
N LEU A 444 -11.72 -18.12 0.58
CA LEU A 444 -12.63 -19.15 1.07
C LEU A 444 -13.93 -19.10 0.26
N ASP A 445 -14.35 -20.27 -0.21
CA ASP A 445 -15.70 -20.49 -0.73
C ASP A 445 -16.66 -20.76 0.43
N PRO A 446 -17.60 -19.86 0.75
CA PRO A 446 -18.47 -20.02 1.90
C PRO A 446 -19.47 -21.19 1.77
N ASP A 447 -19.73 -21.67 0.56
CA ASP A 447 -20.67 -22.78 0.32
C ASP A 447 -19.99 -24.15 0.39
N THR A 448 -18.73 -24.23 -0.06
CA THR A 448 -18.00 -25.51 -0.16
C THR A 448 -16.85 -25.66 0.85
N ALA A 449 -16.53 -24.59 1.59
CA ALA A 449 -15.36 -24.47 2.46
C ALA A 449 -14.01 -24.69 1.73
N ALA A 450 -13.98 -24.53 0.40
CA ALA A 450 -12.75 -24.66 -0.38
C ALA A 450 -11.85 -23.44 -0.17
N VAL A 451 -10.55 -23.68 0.06
CA VAL A 451 -9.56 -22.64 0.37
C VAL A 451 -8.47 -22.57 -0.70
N LEU A 452 -8.12 -21.35 -1.12
CA LEU A 452 -6.99 -21.05 -2.01
C LEU A 452 -6.13 -19.94 -1.39
N ARG A 453 -4.81 -20.12 -1.35
CA ARG A 453 -3.88 -19.06 -0.89
C ARG A 453 -3.67 -18.03 -1.99
N VAL A 454 -3.92 -16.76 -1.70
CA VAL A 454 -3.76 -15.64 -2.63
C VAL A 454 -2.33 -15.11 -2.54
N ALA A 455 -1.85 -14.88 -1.33
CA ALA A 455 -0.52 -14.39 -1.04
C ALA A 455 -0.06 -14.83 0.36
N ALA A 456 1.24 -14.76 0.62
CA ALA A 456 1.83 -14.99 1.94
C ALA A 456 2.86 -13.89 2.24
N ILE A 457 3.04 -13.52 3.51
CA ILE A 457 4.03 -12.50 3.90
C ILE A 457 5.45 -12.86 3.42
N ASP A 458 6.12 -11.88 2.79
CA ASP A 458 7.54 -11.93 2.46
C ASP A 458 8.37 -11.17 3.48
N ARG A 459 8.94 -11.89 4.44
CA ARG A 459 9.84 -11.27 5.43
C ARG A 459 11.17 -10.81 4.84
N ASN A 460 11.56 -11.30 3.67
CA ASN A 460 12.79 -10.84 3.01
C ASN A 460 12.62 -9.47 2.35
N ALA A 461 11.37 -9.01 2.20
CA ALA A 461 11.08 -7.64 1.79
C ALA A 461 11.29 -6.63 2.94
N ALA A 462 11.54 -7.09 4.18
CA ALA A 462 11.96 -6.22 5.27
C ALA A 462 13.32 -5.59 4.99
N GLY A 463 13.48 -4.29 5.25
CA GLY A 463 14.62 -3.53 4.76
C GLY A 463 14.36 -2.23 3.98
N PRO A 464 13.12 -1.84 3.62
CA PRO A 464 12.95 -0.71 2.73
C PRO A 464 13.34 0.58 3.45
N PHE A 465 13.93 1.51 2.70
CA PHE A 465 14.33 2.85 3.20
C PHE A 465 15.29 2.85 4.40
N GLY A 466 16.03 1.75 4.61
CA GLY A 466 17.01 1.66 5.69
C GLY A 466 16.44 1.21 7.04
N ALA A 467 15.18 0.74 7.06
CA ALA A 467 14.65 -0.02 8.19
C ALA A 467 15.18 -1.47 8.18
N SER A 468 14.98 -2.23 9.25
CA SER A 468 15.36 -3.64 9.38
C SER A 468 14.31 -4.41 10.20
N ASP A 469 14.19 -5.72 9.92
CA ASP A 469 13.43 -6.61 10.79
C ASP A 469 14.26 -6.87 12.06
N GLY A 470 13.81 -6.34 13.19
CA GLY A 470 14.49 -6.50 14.48
C GLY A 470 14.38 -7.90 15.07
N SER A 471 13.55 -8.79 14.52
CA SER A 471 13.34 -10.16 14.99
C SER A 471 12.99 -11.12 13.84
N PRO A 472 13.89 -11.32 12.85
CA PRO A 472 13.60 -12.07 11.63
C PRO A 472 13.35 -13.57 11.85
N GLY A 473 13.72 -14.10 13.02
CA GLY A 473 13.43 -15.49 13.41
C GLY A 473 12.06 -15.71 14.06
N ALA A 474 11.34 -14.65 14.41
CA ALA A 474 10.03 -14.74 15.08
C ALA A 474 8.90 -14.90 14.07
N VAL A 475 8.87 -16.04 13.35
CA VAL A 475 7.83 -16.38 12.35
C VAL A 475 6.44 -16.16 12.95
N GLY A 476 5.57 -15.45 12.21
CA GLY A 476 4.25 -15.07 12.67
C GLY A 476 4.15 -13.78 13.48
N ALA A 477 5.23 -13.01 13.58
CA ALA A 477 5.20 -11.69 14.21
C ALA A 477 4.77 -10.57 13.23
N TRP A 478 4.32 -10.92 12.03
CA TRP A 478 3.79 -10.00 11.03
C TRP A 478 2.36 -10.42 10.72
N GLU A 479 1.56 -9.47 10.32
CA GLU A 479 0.14 -9.63 10.08
C GLU A 479 -0.25 -9.01 8.75
N SER A 480 -1.25 -9.59 8.11
CA SER A 480 -2.06 -8.92 7.09
C SER A 480 -3.34 -8.46 7.79
N SER A 481 -3.69 -7.17 7.69
CA SER A 481 -4.52 -6.52 8.73
C SER A 481 -5.68 -5.66 8.19
N GLY A 482 -5.97 -5.78 6.89
CA GLY A 482 -7.03 -5.04 6.24
C GLY A 482 -7.10 -5.44 4.78
N ILE A 483 -8.29 -5.71 4.25
CA ILE A 483 -8.51 -6.09 2.85
C ILE A 483 -9.87 -5.59 2.38
N VAL A 484 -9.94 -5.12 1.13
CA VAL A 484 -11.19 -4.72 0.51
C VAL A 484 -11.19 -4.99 -0.99
N ASP A 485 -12.30 -5.53 -1.52
CA ASP A 485 -12.52 -5.65 -2.97
C ASP A 485 -12.78 -4.27 -3.61
N VAL A 486 -11.82 -3.79 -4.40
CA VAL A 486 -11.94 -2.52 -5.13
C VAL A 486 -12.22 -2.71 -6.62
N SER A 487 -12.50 -3.92 -7.06
CA SER A 487 -12.60 -4.28 -8.48
C SER A 487 -13.53 -3.36 -9.27
N THR A 488 -14.74 -3.14 -8.75
CA THR A 488 -15.77 -2.35 -9.44
C THR A 488 -15.43 -0.87 -9.48
N LEU A 489 -14.73 -0.36 -8.45
CA LEU A 489 -14.23 1.02 -8.40
C LEU A 489 -13.25 1.29 -9.55
N PHE A 490 -12.47 0.29 -9.95
CA PHE A 490 -11.55 0.36 -11.09
C PHE A 490 -12.12 -0.24 -12.40
N GLY A 491 -13.42 -0.49 -12.46
CA GLY A 491 -14.08 -0.98 -13.67
C GLY A 491 -13.68 -2.42 -14.07
N ARG A 492 -13.33 -3.24 -13.08
CA ARG A 492 -12.95 -4.64 -13.25
C ARG A 492 -14.04 -5.58 -12.71
N PRO A 493 -14.05 -6.87 -13.12
CA PRO A 493 -14.96 -7.87 -12.55
C PRO A 493 -14.75 -7.99 -11.05
N ALA A 494 -15.82 -8.19 -10.27
CA ALA A 494 -15.71 -8.43 -8.82
C ALA A 494 -14.69 -9.53 -8.49
N GLY A 495 -14.01 -9.37 -7.36
CA GLY A 495 -13.00 -10.30 -6.86
C GLY A 495 -11.72 -10.40 -7.69
N SER A 496 -11.43 -9.38 -8.50
CA SER A 496 -10.27 -9.40 -9.40
C SER A 496 -9.17 -8.40 -9.01
N LEU A 497 -9.47 -7.47 -8.11
CA LEU A 497 -8.57 -6.44 -7.64
C LEU A 497 -8.90 -6.06 -6.19
N PHE A 498 -7.91 -6.16 -5.32
CA PHE A 498 -8.04 -5.86 -3.89
C PHE A 498 -7.03 -4.81 -3.46
N LEU A 499 -7.39 -4.03 -2.46
CA LEU A 499 -6.44 -3.35 -1.60
C LEU A 499 -6.26 -4.17 -0.35
N ALA A 500 -5.03 -4.23 0.17
CA ALA A 500 -4.74 -4.92 1.40
C ALA A 500 -3.55 -4.30 2.13
N ASP A 501 -3.57 -4.38 3.45
CA ASP A 501 -2.53 -3.82 4.32
C ASP A 501 -1.72 -4.92 5.01
N ILE A 502 -0.48 -4.56 5.35
CA ILE A 502 0.47 -5.39 6.09
C ILE A 502 0.96 -4.62 7.30
N GLN A 503 0.87 -5.25 8.47
CA GLN A 503 1.51 -4.82 9.70
C GLN A 503 2.81 -5.58 9.93
N ALA A 504 3.94 -4.89 9.81
CA ALA A 504 5.26 -5.46 10.03
C ALA A 504 5.73 -5.18 11.47
N HIS A 505 5.14 -5.84 12.47
CA HIS A 505 5.33 -5.46 13.88
C HIS A 505 6.78 -5.48 14.37
N THR A 506 7.70 -6.19 13.71
CA THR A 506 9.11 -6.24 14.09
C THR A 506 10.00 -5.21 13.38
N VAL A 507 9.41 -4.38 12.52
CA VAL A 507 10.11 -3.30 11.81
C VAL A 507 9.73 -1.97 12.46
N GLY A 508 10.71 -1.21 12.94
CA GLY A 508 10.44 0.03 13.69
C GLY A 508 11.62 0.99 13.81
N ASP A 509 12.66 0.79 13.01
CA ASP A 509 13.88 1.59 12.98
C ASP A 509 13.97 2.45 11.70
N GLY A 510 15.13 3.07 11.46
CA GLY A 510 15.35 3.88 10.25
C GLY A 510 14.38 5.07 10.17
N PRO A 511 13.77 5.33 8.99
CA PRO A 511 12.81 6.41 8.80
C PRO A 511 11.57 6.31 9.70
N ILE A 512 11.15 5.10 10.08
CA ILE A 512 9.99 4.87 10.94
C ILE A 512 10.26 5.44 12.34
N ALA A 513 11.41 5.09 12.93
CA ALA A 513 11.85 5.68 14.19
C ALA A 513 12.15 7.17 14.08
N ALA A 514 12.73 7.62 12.96
CA ALA A 514 13.09 9.03 12.79
C ALA A 514 11.87 9.95 12.65
N GLY A 515 10.76 9.43 12.13
CA GLY A 515 9.50 10.15 11.97
C GLY A 515 8.49 9.92 13.11
N ASP A 516 8.85 9.19 14.17
CA ASP A 516 7.93 8.75 15.22
C ASP A 516 6.64 8.15 14.62
N LEU A 517 6.79 7.16 13.73
CA LEU A 517 5.64 6.60 12.98
C LEU A 517 5.06 5.33 13.63
N GLY A 518 5.66 4.81 14.70
CA GLY A 518 5.27 3.53 15.31
C GLY A 518 6.00 2.35 14.69
N ARG A 519 5.33 1.55 13.86
CA ARG A 519 5.87 0.31 13.25
C ARG A 519 5.76 0.32 11.73
N GLY A 520 6.50 -0.57 11.07
CA GLY A 520 6.48 -0.71 9.63
C GLY A 520 5.18 -1.33 9.11
N GLY A 521 4.98 -1.20 7.81
CA GLY A 521 3.84 -1.76 7.11
C GLY A 521 3.78 -1.30 5.65
N GLN A 522 2.78 -1.79 4.93
CA GLN A 522 2.53 -1.43 3.53
C GLN A 522 1.04 -1.46 3.24
N LEU A 523 0.60 -0.57 2.35
CA LEU A 523 -0.63 -0.76 1.57
C LEU A 523 -0.25 -1.31 0.21
N VAL A 524 -0.91 -2.38 -0.20
CA VAL A 524 -0.68 -3.08 -1.46
C VAL A 524 -1.95 -3.22 -2.26
N LEU A 525 -1.76 -3.46 -3.56
CA LEU A 525 -2.78 -3.83 -4.50
C LEU A 525 -2.53 -5.25 -4.99
N ILE A 526 -3.57 -6.08 -4.94
CA ILE A 526 -3.53 -7.49 -5.29
C ILE A 526 -4.41 -7.72 -6.50
N ALA A 527 -3.83 -8.24 -7.58
CA ALA A 527 -4.52 -8.49 -8.84
C ALA A 527 -4.66 -10.00 -9.08
N ALA A 528 -5.87 -10.44 -9.41
CA ALA A 528 -6.14 -11.83 -9.75
C ALA A 528 -5.46 -12.28 -11.07
N PRO A 529 -5.33 -13.58 -11.33
CA PRO A 529 -4.74 -14.07 -12.57
C PRO A 529 -5.39 -13.47 -13.82
N GLY A 530 -4.57 -12.88 -14.70
CA GLY A 530 -5.03 -12.24 -15.94
C GLY A 530 -5.43 -10.77 -15.79
N VAL A 531 -5.45 -10.23 -14.58
CA VAL A 531 -5.60 -8.80 -14.29
C VAL A 531 -4.22 -8.15 -14.35
N THR A 532 -4.01 -7.22 -15.28
CA THR A 532 -2.75 -6.47 -15.32
C THR A 532 -2.73 -5.47 -14.16
N PRO A 533 -1.79 -5.61 -13.20
CA PRO A 533 -1.59 -4.62 -12.15
C PRO A 533 -1.04 -3.31 -12.75
N PRO A 534 -1.04 -2.20 -12.00
CA PRO A 534 -0.46 -0.96 -12.49
C PRO A 534 1.03 -1.15 -12.80
N THR A 535 1.51 -0.44 -13.83
CA THR A 535 2.94 -0.43 -14.14
C THR A 535 3.60 0.50 -13.13
N GLN A 536 4.46 -0.04 -12.26
CA GLN A 536 5.31 0.78 -11.40
C GLN A 536 6.20 1.66 -12.28
N VAL A 537 5.89 2.96 -12.33
CA VAL A 537 6.83 4.00 -12.74
C VAL A 537 7.31 4.62 -11.44
N VAL A 538 8.49 4.20 -11.00
CA VAL A 538 9.10 4.74 -9.78
C VAL A 538 9.66 6.11 -10.09
N GLN A 539 8.99 7.19 -9.68
CA GLN A 539 9.59 8.54 -9.72
C GLN A 539 10.28 8.82 -8.38
N ARG A 540 11.61 8.95 -8.38
CA ARG A 540 12.39 9.37 -7.20
C ARG A 540 12.94 10.76 -7.38
N ASP A 541 12.34 11.73 -6.68
CA ASP A 541 12.95 13.02 -6.42
C ASP A 541 13.86 12.91 -5.19
N VAL A 542 15.18 12.97 -5.38
CA VAL A 542 16.19 12.73 -4.35
C VAL A 542 16.56 14.03 -3.60
N ALA A 543 15.58 14.88 -3.30
CA ALA A 543 15.79 16.12 -2.57
C ALA A 543 16.27 15.80 -1.13
N GLY A 544 17.60 15.84 -0.91
CA GLY A 544 18.23 15.65 0.41
C GLY A 544 19.18 14.45 0.56
N PHE A 545 19.39 13.62 -0.49
CA PHE A 545 20.33 12.49 -0.44
C PHE A 545 21.32 12.48 -1.60
N ASP A 546 22.58 12.10 -1.35
CA ASP A 546 23.65 12.02 -2.37
C ASP A 546 23.71 10.64 -3.06
N LYS A 547 22.81 9.71 -2.74
CA LYS A 547 22.83 8.33 -3.24
C LYS A 547 21.44 7.72 -3.39
N ALA A 548 21.14 7.14 -4.56
CA ALA A 548 19.94 6.36 -4.82
C ALA A 548 20.24 5.07 -5.60
N VAL A 549 19.49 4.00 -5.34
CA VAL A 549 19.60 2.70 -6.03
C VAL A 549 18.20 2.20 -6.39
N GLY A 550 17.84 2.23 -7.67
CA GLY A 550 16.59 1.74 -8.25
C GLY A 550 16.40 0.24 -8.10
N SER A 551 15.28 -0.22 -8.64
CA SER A 551 14.64 -1.49 -8.35
C SER A 551 15.00 -2.56 -9.39
N ARG A 552 14.07 -3.49 -9.65
CA ARG A 552 14.16 -4.49 -10.72
C ARG A 552 13.23 -4.18 -11.90
N PHE A 553 12.56 -3.02 -11.86
CA PHE A 553 11.60 -2.51 -12.83
C PHE A 553 12.11 -1.21 -13.44
N ALA A 554 11.42 -0.67 -14.44
CA ALA A 554 11.78 0.62 -15.03
C ALA A 554 11.64 1.75 -14.00
N ASP A 555 12.76 2.36 -13.62
CA ASP A 555 12.81 3.45 -12.64
C ASP A 555 13.02 4.82 -13.30
N THR A 556 12.61 5.90 -12.64
CA THR A 556 13.01 7.29 -12.94
C THR A 556 13.75 7.87 -11.73
N LEU A 557 15.04 8.14 -11.88
CA LEU A 557 15.91 8.70 -10.84
C LEU A 557 16.30 10.13 -11.22
N ILE A 558 16.03 11.11 -10.36
CA ILE A 558 16.37 12.52 -10.59
C ILE A 558 17.27 13.03 -9.46
N GLY A 559 18.50 13.41 -9.81
CA GLY A 559 19.46 14.03 -8.92
C GLY A 559 19.21 15.52 -8.71
N ASN A 560 20.07 16.15 -7.92
CA ASN A 560 19.96 17.54 -7.50
C ASN A 560 21.17 18.35 -7.98
N ALA A 561 21.54 19.45 -7.31
CA ALA A 561 22.67 20.29 -7.72
C ALA A 561 24.01 19.89 -7.06
N ALA A 562 24.04 18.80 -6.29
CA ALA A 562 25.22 18.25 -5.64
C ALA A 562 25.71 17.01 -6.38
N ALA A 563 26.95 16.60 -6.13
CA ALA A 563 27.49 15.36 -6.68
C ALA A 563 26.71 14.12 -6.21
N ASN A 564 26.02 13.45 -7.12
CA ASN A 564 25.12 12.34 -6.84
C ASN A 564 25.70 10.98 -7.26
N LYS A 565 25.17 9.92 -6.64
CA LYS A 565 25.45 8.52 -6.98
C LYS A 565 24.16 7.79 -7.25
N LEU A 566 23.77 7.69 -8.52
CA LEU A 566 22.50 7.08 -8.95
C LEU A 566 22.77 5.73 -9.64
N VAL A 567 22.03 4.70 -9.25
CA VAL A 567 22.11 3.35 -9.84
C VAL A 567 20.69 2.91 -10.21
N GLY A 568 20.38 2.63 -11.48
CA GLY A 568 19.05 2.21 -11.96
C GLY A 568 18.66 0.82 -11.48
N GLY A 569 19.52 -0.20 -11.68
CA GLY A 569 19.28 -1.54 -11.16
C GLY A 569 18.98 -2.55 -12.25
N LYS A 570 17.75 -3.08 -12.33
CA LYS A 570 17.28 -3.79 -13.52
C LYS A 570 16.02 -3.08 -13.99
N GLY A 571 15.72 -3.12 -15.28
CA GLY A 571 14.61 -2.33 -15.83
C GLY A 571 15.11 -1.53 -17.01
N GLY A 572 14.20 -0.86 -17.74
CA GLY A 572 14.63 0.19 -18.66
C GLY A 572 14.50 1.50 -17.92
N ASP A 573 15.60 2.00 -17.36
CA ASP A 573 15.59 3.08 -16.37
C ASP A 573 15.82 4.44 -17.03
N SER A 574 15.28 5.51 -16.44
CA SER A 574 15.53 6.91 -16.80
C SER A 574 16.27 7.60 -15.66
N ILE A 575 17.52 7.99 -15.85
CA ILE A 575 18.37 8.60 -14.82
C ILE A 575 18.75 10.00 -15.29
N ASP A 576 18.44 11.01 -14.48
CA ASP A 576 18.85 12.40 -14.66
C ASP A 576 19.76 12.79 -13.47
N GLY A 577 21.02 13.11 -13.73
CA GLY A 577 22.02 13.46 -12.71
C GLY A 577 21.72 14.79 -12.01
N GLY A 578 21.09 15.73 -12.71
CA GLY A 578 20.99 17.10 -12.23
C GLY A 578 22.30 17.84 -12.43
N ALA A 579 22.61 18.84 -11.61
CA ALA A 579 23.91 19.52 -11.71
C ALA A 579 24.91 18.91 -10.72
N GLY A 580 26.20 18.88 -11.05
CA GLY A 580 27.22 18.34 -10.16
C GLY A 580 28.14 17.37 -10.89
N ASP A 581 29.17 16.87 -10.19
CA ASP A 581 30.03 15.83 -10.76
C ASP A 581 29.47 14.45 -10.34
N ASP A 582 28.67 13.83 -11.21
CA ASP A 582 27.85 12.67 -10.85
C ASP A 582 28.47 11.31 -11.20
N LEU A 583 28.00 10.28 -10.50
CA LEU A 583 28.23 8.87 -10.84
C LEU A 583 26.89 8.21 -11.15
N LEU A 584 26.64 7.98 -12.44
CA LEU A 584 25.37 7.44 -12.93
C LEU A 584 25.59 6.03 -13.48
N ARG A 585 24.73 5.09 -13.09
CA ARG A 585 24.81 3.69 -13.51
C ARG A 585 23.43 3.16 -13.89
N GLY A 586 23.22 2.72 -15.12
CA GLY A 586 21.95 2.17 -15.61
C GLY A 586 21.64 0.82 -14.97
N GLY A 587 22.39 -0.21 -15.35
CA GLY A 587 22.27 -1.53 -14.75
C GLY A 587 21.92 -2.59 -15.79
N LYS A 588 20.77 -3.26 -15.65
CA LYS A 588 20.32 -4.25 -16.64
C LYS A 588 19.05 -3.76 -17.32
N GLY A 589 19.09 -3.57 -18.63
CA GLY A 589 17.91 -3.34 -19.45
C GLY A 589 18.21 -2.36 -20.57
N SER A 590 17.33 -1.43 -20.89
CA SER A 590 17.67 -0.41 -21.89
C SER A 590 17.41 0.94 -21.27
N ASP A 591 18.49 1.59 -20.85
CA ASP A 591 18.44 2.74 -19.96
C ASP A 591 18.62 4.05 -20.74
N VAL A 592 18.06 5.14 -20.21
CA VAL A 592 18.28 6.51 -20.65
C VAL A 592 18.97 7.24 -19.51
N ILE A 593 20.19 7.72 -19.72
CA ILE A 593 20.99 8.40 -18.69
C ILE A 593 21.39 9.79 -19.19
N LEU A 594 21.08 10.81 -18.40
CA LEU A 594 21.42 12.21 -18.63
C LEU A 594 22.35 12.68 -17.50
N GLY A 595 23.59 13.06 -17.80
CA GLY A 595 24.52 13.68 -16.86
C GLY A 595 24.09 15.11 -16.49
N ARG A 596 23.94 15.95 -17.53
CA ARG A 596 23.58 17.38 -17.50
C ARG A 596 24.79 18.29 -17.25
N ASP A 597 24.83 19.04 -16.16
CA ASP A 597 25.87 20.04 -15.90
C ASP A 597 26.89 19.43 -14.94
N GLY A 598 28.18 19.60 -15.20
CA GLY A 598 29.26 19.04 -14.37
C GLY A 598 29.96 17.83 -14.99
N ARG A 599 30.99 17.30 -14.32
CA ARG A 599 31.85 16.25 -14.91
C ARG A 599 31.39 14.87 -14.49
N ASP A 600 30.64 14.23 -15.37
CA ASP A 600 29.92 13.02 -15.04
C ASP A 600 30.65 11.74 -15.43
N ARG A 601 30.37 10.70 -14.65
CA ARG A 601 30.86 9.35 -14.90
C ARG A 601 29.68 8.42 -15.13
N ILE A 602 29.41 8.11 -16.39
CA ILE A 602 28.23 7.39 -16.83
C ILE A 602 28.56 5.94 -17.18
N VAL A 603 27.77 4.99 -16.66
CA VAL A 603 27.94 3.54 -16.85
C VAL A 603 26.60 2.91 -17.24
N GLY A 604 26.35 2.64 -18.54
CA GLY A 604 25.11 1.98 -18.98
C GLY A 604 24.95 0.56 -18.41
N GLU A 605 26.03 -0.23 -18.47
CA GLU A 605 26.07 -1.66 -18.16
C GLU A 605 25.36 -2.54 -19.20
N ALA A 606 24.53 -3.49 -18.78
CA ALA A 606 24.04 -4.53 -19.68
C ALA A 606 22.77 -4.07 -20.36
N GLY A 607 22.88 -3.69 -21.63
CA GLY A 607 21.74 -3.09 -22.27
C GLY A 607 21.95 -2.62 -23.68
N ALA A 608 21.00 -1.81 -24.13
CA ALA A 608 21.16 -0.98 -25.32
C ALA A 608 20.77 0.42 -24.87
N ASP A 609 21.75 1.13 -24.32
CA ASP A 609 21.50 2.32 -23.51
C ASP A 609 21.68 3.60 -24.31
N ALA A 610 20.99 4.67 -23.92
CA ALA A 610 21.15 6.02 -24.44
C ALA A 610 21.81 6.89 -23.37
N LEU A 611 23.06 7.29 -23.60
CA LEU A 611 23.92 7.97 -22.64
C LEU A 611 24.20 9.40 -23.12
N THR A 612 23.83 10.39 -22.33
CA THR A 612 24.04 11.81 -22.62
C THR A 612 24.90 12.39 -21.52
N GLY A 613 26.06 12.95 -21.86
CA GLY A 613 26.98 13.55 -20.90
C GLY A 613 26.48 14.93 -20.47
N GLY A 614 26.36 15.84 -21.44
CA GLY A 614 26.15 17.25 -21.18
C GLY A 614 27.21 18.12 -21.85
N ALA A 615 27.39 19.33 -21.31
CA ALA A 615 28.30 20.32 -21.91
C ALA A 615 29.73 20.26 -21.34
N ASP A 616 29.93 19.57 -20.22
CA ASP A 616 31.18 19.51 -19.47
C ASP A 616 32.02 18.29 -19.85
N LYS A 617 33.04 17.93 -19.06
CA LYS A 617 33.98 16.84 -19.40
C LYS A 617 33.49 15.51 -18.85
N ASP A 618 32.87 14.71 -19.70
CA ASP A 618 32.22 13.48 -19.27
C ASP A 618 33.02 12.23 -19.62
N THR A 619 32.79 11.18 -18.84
CA THR A 619 33.44 9.88 -19.03
C THR A 619 32.40 8.77 -19.10
N PHE A 620 32.26 8.16 -20.28
CA PHE A 620 31.42 6.99 -20.52
C PHE A 620 32.24 5.72 -20.33
N VAL A 621 31.84 4.86 -19.39
CA VAL A 621 32.66 3.76 -18.90
C VAL A 621 32.08 2.42 -19.31
N PHE A 622 32.88 1.61 -19.98
CA PHE A 622 32.55 0.24 -20.32
C PHE A 622 33.48 -0.70 -19.57
N ALA A 623 32.94 -1.42 -18.58
CA ALA A 623 33.76 -2.13 -17.60
C ALA A 623 33.81 -3.64 -17.81
N ARG A 624 32.83 -4.23 -18.51
CA ARG A 624 32.80 -5.67 -18.82
C ARG A 624 32.43 -5.90 -20.28
N MET A 625 32.92 -7.00 -20.84
CA MET A 625 32.53 -7.42 -22.19
C MET A 625 31.05 -7.77 -22.32
N SER A 626 30.40 -8.15 -21.21
CA SER A 626 28.95 -8.40 -21.16
C SER A 626 28.10 -7.15 -21.38
N ASP A 627 28.69 -5.98 -21.13
CA ASP A 627 28.01 -4.67 -21.24
C ASP A 627 27.98 -4.21 -22.71
N LEU A 628 28.70 -4.91 -23.60
CA LEU A 628 28.91 -4.48 -24.97
C LEU A 628 28.34 -5.49 -25.98
N ALA A 629 27.59 -4.99 -26.96
CA ALA A 629 27.02 -5.82 -28.00
C ALA A 629 27.89 -5.90 -29.25
N ARG A 630 27.92 -7.09 -29.87
CA ARG A 630 28.46 -7.27 -31.22
C ARG A 630 27.56 -6.64 -32.28
N LYS A 631 26.22 -6.69 -32.15
CA LYS A 631 25.32 -6.16 -33.18
C LYS A 631 25.03 -4.69 -32.96
N VAL A 632 25.22 -3.85 -34.00
CA VAL A 632 24.96 -2.39 -33.97
C VAL A 632 23.57 -2.03 -33.42
N ALA A 633 22.54 -2.83 -33.74
CA ALA A 633 21.17 -2.59 -33.30
C ALA A 633 20.93 -2.77 -31.78
N ARG A 634 21.88 -3.36 -31.06
CA ARG A 634 21.78 -3.60 -29.60
C ARG A 634 22.94 -2.96 -28.82
N THR A 635 23.65 -2.05 -29.48
CA THR A 635 24.80 -1.36 -28.92
C THR A 635 24.34 -0.04 -28.33
N ASP A 636 24.98 0.37 -27.23
CA ASP A 636 24.77 1.67 -26.59
C ASP A 636 25.04 2.84 -27.55
N LEU A 637 24.32 3.92 -27.32
CA LEU A 637 24.45 5.19 -28.02
C LEU A 637 24.87 6.26 -27.03
N VAL A 638 26.06 6.81 -27.20
CA VAL A 638 26.38 8.12 -26.62
C VAL A 638 25.83 9.19 -27.54
N THR A 639 24.91 10.00 -27.03
CA THR A 639 24.03 10.87 -27.83
C THR A 639 24.64 12.24 -28.14
N ASP A 640 25.67 12.65 -27.41
CA ASP A 640 26.24 14.01 -27.49
C ASP A 640 27.78 14.06 -27.43
N PHE A 641 28.46 12.92 -27.63
CA PHE A 641 29.92 12.82 -27.48
C PHE A 641 30.72 13.90 -28.24
N GLU A 642 31.44 14.74 -27.48
CA GLU A 642 32.32 15.79 -27.99
C GLU A 642 33.79 15.33 -28.01
N ALA A 643 34.35 15.15 -29.21
CA ALA A 643 35.74 14.73 -29.39
C ALA A 643 36.72 15.80 -28.85
N GLY A 644 37.75 15.37 -28.13
CA GLY A 644 38.70 16.24 -27.44
C GLY A 644 38.24 16.70 -26.06
N LEU A 645 36.94 16.67 -25.76
CA LEU A 645 36.38 17.00 -24.44
C LEU A 645 36.11 15.72 -23.64
N ASP A 646 35.25 14.86 -24.17
CA ASP A 646 34.78 13.65 -23.50
C ASP A 646 35.75 12.49 -23.60
N LYS A 647 35.48 11.43 -22.82
CA LYS A 647 36.25 10.19 -22.81
C LYS A 647 35.38 8.95 -22.89
N ILE A 648 35.76 8.02 -23.77
CA ILE A 648 35.33 6.63 -23.72
C ILE A 648 36.36 5.82 -22.91
N HIS A 649 35.95 5.28 -21.77
CA HIS A 649 36.83 4.56 -20.86
C HIS A 649 36.67 3.04 -21.02
N LEU A 650 37.71 2.42 -21.58
CA LEU A 650 37.80 0.98 -21.86
C LEU A 650 38.88 0.26 -21.05
N GLY A 651 39.70 0.96 -20.27
CA GLY A 651 40.85 0.38 -19.54
C GLY A 651 40.55 -0.72 -18.50
N LYS A 652 39.27 -1.06 -18.27
CA LYS A 652 38.87 -2.24 -17.49
C LYS A 652 38.61 -3.48 -18.35
N LEU A 653 38.52 -3.32 -19.67
CA LEU A 653 38.30 -4.38 -20.62
C LEU A 653 39.64 -4.99 -21.03
N ASP A 654 39.65 -6.31 -21.06
CA ASP A 654 40.78 -7.07 -21.57
C ASP A 654 40.74 -7.10 -23.11
N ALA A 655 41.73 -6.45 -23.74
CA ALA A 655 41.85 -6.41 -25.19
C ALA A 655 42.14 -7.77 -25.85
N ARG A 656 42.63 -8.79 -25.12
CA ARG A 656 43.02 -10.10 -25.72
C ARG A 656 42.58 -11.28 -24.85
N THR A 657 41.70 -12.10 -25.40
CA THR A 657 41.19 -13.28 -24.68
C THR A 657 42.32 -14.23 -24.25
N GLY A 658 42.52 -14.38 -22.95
CA GLY A 658 43.39 -15.40 -22.36
C GLY A 658 44.80 -14.94 -21.98
N ASP A 659 45.16 -13.67 -22.23
CA ASP A 659 46.52 -13.15 -22.01
C ASP A 659 46.65 -12.24 -20.76
N GLY A 660 45.58 -12.03 -19.99
CA GLY A 660 45.55 -11.14 -18.81
C GLY A 660 44.90 -9.79 -19.13
N ASN A 661 45.09 -8.74 -18.31
CA ASN A 661 44.51 -7.43 -18.60
C ASN A 661 45.45 -6.59 -19.49
N GLN A 662 45.11 -6.39 -20.77
CA GLN A 662 45.85 -5.52 -21.70
C GLN A 662 44.99 -4.41 -22.28
N ALA A 663 45.63 -3.27 -22.54
CA ALA A 663 45.03 -2.13 -23.24
C ALA A 663 44.79 -2.42 -24.73
N PHE A 664 43.73 -1.81 -25.28
CA PHE A 664 43.49 -1.84 -26.71
C PHE A 664 44.50 -0.99 -27.48
N ARG A 665 44.79 -1.39 -28.71
CA ARG A 665 45.62 -0.64 -29.65
C ARG A 665 44.74 0.14 -30.62
N TRP A 666 44.70 1.47 -30.47
CA TRP A 666 44.03 2.37 -31.41
C TRP A 666 44.69 2.35 -32.79
N ILE A 667 43.91 2.11 -33.85
CA ILE A 667 44.37 2.14 -35.25
C ILE A 667 43.66 3.19 -36.11
N GLY A 668 42.76 4.00 -35.52
CA GLY A 668 42.00 5.03 -36.24
C GLY A 668 40.82 4.48 -37.01
N ASP A 669 40.65 4.90 -38.26
CA ASP A 669 39.61 4.46 -39.20
C ASP A 669 40.06 3.29 -40.10
N LYS A 670 41.28 2.80 -39.89
CA LYS A 670 41.90 1.74 -40.71
C LYS A 670 41.18 0.40 -40.54
N PRO A 671 41.21 -0.47 -41.58
CA PRO A 671 40.73 -1.84 -41.44
C PRO A 671 41.53 -2.60 -40.36
N PHE A 672 40.91 -3.61 -39.76
CA PHE A 672 41.60 -4.54 -38.85
C PHE A 672 42.63 -5.33 -39.66
N HIS A 673 43.74 -5.68 -39.02
CA HIS A 673 44.88 -6.39 -39.65
C HIS A 673 45.05 -7.81 -39.11
N ASP A 674 43.96 -8.45 -38.70
CA ASP A 674 43.95 -9.80 -38.11
C ASP A 674 44.92 -9.90 -36.91
N ARG A 675 44.92 -8.87 -36.05
CA ARG A 675 45.75 -8.78 -34.85
C ARG A 675 44.87 -8.62 -33.60
N PRO A 676 45.05 -9.45 -32.57
CA PRO A 676 44.31 -9.33 -31.32
C PRO A 676 44.50 -7.98 -30.62
N GLY A 677 43.39 -7.40 -30.14
CA GLY A 677 43.35 -6.19 -29.34
C GLY A 677 43.40 -4.89 -30.13
N GLU A 678 42.91 -4.87 -31.37
CA GLU A 678 42.80 -3.64 -32.16
C GLU A 678 41.48 -2.90 -31.87
N LEU A 679 41.53 -1.57 -31.82
CA LEU A 679 40.37 -0.69 -31.67
C LEU A 679 40.37 0.35 -32.80
N ARG A 680 39.22 0.50 -33.45
CA ARG A 680 39.01 1.44 -34.56
C ARG A 680 37.66 2.13 -34.43
N TYR A 681 37.36 3.03 -35.36
CA TYR A 681 36.01 3.52 -35.59
C TYR A 681 35.64 3.50 -37.07
N LYS A 682 34.34 3.58 -37.36
CA LYS A 682 33.80 3.80 -38.71
C LYS A 682 32.71 4.85 -38.66
N THR A 683 32.69 5.72 -39.65
CA THR A 683 31.56 6.63 -39.85
C THR A 683 30.45 5.88 -40.60
N ARG A 684 29.22 6.02 -40.09
CA ARG A 684 28.01 5.60 -40.77
C ARG A 684 27.19 6.86 -41.02
N ASP A 685 27.31 7.34 -42.25
CA ASP A 685 26.49 8.43 -42.79
C ASP A 685 25.27 7.80 -43.48
N LYS A 686 24.07 8.26 -43.12
CA LYS A 686 22.83 7.91 -43.81
C LYS A 686 22.13 9.20 -44.23
N PRO A 687 22.39 9.69 -45.46
CA PRO A 687 21.93 10.99 -45.91
C PRO A 687 20.40 11.13 -45.81
N GLY A 688 19.94 12.20 -45.14
CA GLY A 688 18.51 12.53 -44.98
C GLY A 688 17.83 11.91 -43.75
N THR A 689 18.59 11.38 -42.79
CA THR A 689 18.12 10.92 -41.47
C THR A 689 19.04 11.44 -40.37
N ASP A 690 18.55 11.57 -39.12
CA ASP A 690 19.37 11.94 -37.95
C ASP A 690 20.32 10.80 -37.46
N ASP A 691 20.65 9.83 -38.34
CA ASP A 691 21.42 8.61 -38.05
C ASP A 691 22.94 8.76 -38.31
N ASP A 692 23.46 9.99 -38.20
CA ASP A 692 24.89 10.25 -38.40
C ASP A 692 25.70 9.80 -37.18
N LEU A 693 26.39 8.67 -37.31
CA LEU A 693 27.05 7.99 -36.20
C LEU A 693 28.51 7.66 -36.49
N ARG A 694 29.32 7.72 -35.44
CA ARG A 694 30.62 7.04 -35.35
C ARG A 694 30.42 5.73 -34.61
N VAL A 695 30.81 4.60 -35.22
CA VAL A 695 30.75 3.28 -34.61
C VAL A 695 32.16 2.86 -34.22
N VAL A 696 32.47 2.90 -32.94
CA VAL A 696 33.71 2.36 -32.38
C VAL A 696 33.63 0.84 -32.39
N GLU A 697 34.66 0.16 -32.86
CA GLU A 697 34.72 -1.29 -33.01
C GLU A 697 36.03 -1.83 -32.42
N GLY A 698 35.96 -2.89 -31.61
CA GLY A 698 37.14 -3.61 -31.12
C GLY A 698 37.18 -5.06 -31.59
N ASP A 699 38.37 -5.51 -32.02
CA ASP A 699 38.70 -6.89 -32.38
C ASP A 699 39.67 -7.46 -31.33
N ARG A 700 39.19 -8.39 -30.52
CA ARG A 700 39.94 -8.96 -29.38
C ARG A 700 40.68 -10.23 -29.75
N ASN A 701 40.19 -11.00 -30.70
CA ASN A 701 40.75 -12.31 -31.06
C ASN A 701 41.61 -12.28 -32.33
N GLY A 702 41.64 -11.15 -33.04
CA GLY A 702 42.41 -10.95 -34.26
C GLY A 702 41.84 -11.68 -35.48
N ASP A 703 40.53 -11.95 -35.51
CA ASP A 703 39.87 -12.60 -36.66
C ASP A 703 39.47 -11.60 -37.78
N GLY A 704 39.83 -10.32 -37.60
CA GLY A 704 39.53 -9.25 -38.54
C GLY A 704 38.10 -8.73 -38.44
N ARG A 705 37.32 -9.18 -37.45
CA ARG A 705 35.93 -8.80 -37.22
C ARG A 705 35.78 -8.17 -35.84
N ALA A 706 34.83 -7.23 -35.73
CA ALA A 706 34.53 -6.64 -34.44
C ALA A 706 33.84 -7.64 -33.51
N ASP A 707 34.34 -7.73 -32.29
CA ASP A 707 33.79 -8.48 -31.16
C ASP A 707 32.79 -7.64 -30.37
N PHE A 708 33.01 -6.33 -30.32
CA PHE A 708 32.07 -5.38 -29.72
C PHE A 708 31.99 -4.07 -30.50
N ARG A 709 30.94 -3.29 -30.22
CA ARG A 709 30.70 -1.98 -30.82
C ARG A 709 30.18 -0.99 -29.79
N ILE A 710 30.41 0.31 -30.01
CA ILE A 710 29.80 1.46 -29.30
C ILE A 710 29.38 2.49 -30.37
N LYS A 711 28.20 3.11 -30.26
CA LYS A 711 27.79 4.20 -31.17
C LYS A 711 27.98 5.54 -30.47
N LEU A 712 28.52 6.51 -31.19
CA LEU A 712 28.62 7.91 -30.77
C LEU A 712 27.90 8.75 -31.83
N ALA A 713 26.95 9.59 -31.40
CA ALA A 713 26.24 10.49 -32.30
C ALA A 713 27.16 11.59 -32.83
N GLY A 714 26.85 12.10 -34.02
CA GLY A 714 27.60 13.17 -34.68
C GLY A 714 28.75 12.66 -35.57
N LEU A 715 29.20 13.57 -36.46
CA LEU A 715 30.27 13.34 -37.43
C LEU A 715 31.57 14.03 -36.97
N GLY A 716 32.72 13.44 -37.28
CA GLY A 716 34.04 14.00 -36.96
C GLY A 716 35.08 12.91 -36.73
N ASP A 717 36.35 13.30 -36.71
CA ASP A 717 37.44 12.35 -36.44
C ASP A 717 37.50 12.01 -34.95
N LEU A 718 37.80 10.76 -34.63
CA LEU A 718 38.18 10.32 -33.28
C LEU A 718 39.69 10.13 -33.21
N HIS A 719 40.27 10.48 -32.07
CA HIS A 719 41.70 10.36 -31.80
C HIS A 719 41.95 9.44 -30.61
N ALA A 720 43.18 8.92 -30.49
CA ALA A 720 43.55 8.07 -29.36
C ALA A 720 43.33 8.74 -27.99
N ALA A 721 43.41 10.09 -27.94
CA ALA A 721 43.20 10.87 -26.73
C ALA A 721 41.73 10.92 -26.27
N ASP A 722 40.77 10.51 -27.10
CA ASP A 722 39.35 10.40 -26.75
C ASP A 722 39.05 9.12 -25.96
N PHE A 723 40.04 8.26 -25.79
CA PHE A 723 39.90 6.97 -25.13
C PHE A 723 40.84 6.85 -23.93
N VAL A 724 40.35 6.19 -22.88
CA VAL A 724 41.19 5.67 -21.80
C VAL A 724 41.30 4.16 -22.02
N LEU A 725 42.47 3.72 -22.50
CA LEU A 725 42.74 2.35 -22.98
C LEU A 725 43.59 1.52 -22.04
#